data_AF-A0A7V0MI55-F1
#
_entry.id   AF-A0A7V0MI55-F1
#
_cell.length_a   1.000
_cell.length_b   1.000
_cell.length_c   1.000
_cell.angle_alpha   90.00
_cell.angle_beta   90.00
_cell.angle_gamma   90.00
#
_symmetry.space_group_name_H-M   'P 1'
#
loop_
_entity.id
_entity.type
_entity.pdbx_description
1 polymer ?
#
loop_
_entity_poly.entity_id
_entity_poly.type
_entity_poly.pdbx_seq_one_letter_code
_entity_poly.pdbx_strand_id
1 'polypeptide(L)'
;MNEGISKKTDKIIRLLEYLTALTRINAKIVRTLDGYRKTLWVHDIPNEPKYCFTQAWGQEEEQDTDVWIEIKKFPEPELPKIPAKCTDWVKWETLRNTKDLPELHDSIVVEHIEKNKDTGEEHRVTETIYIENKPDIQQAWDDYLEKQWMPWTEVYNRYVSVQKVYASLFHIYQEQQKLGEQYELVFCKGLLNWKTPSGHDAKRHIIIAKASLEFEPHLGKFTVKQAIDGDLVDIELDMLDVQDQPQNVRQLIELGRNTIGANLWSRPDIDSVLSSIANSLADSGQGEYHPDRLKPEHKSLTQKPIIEFAPALILRKRSMRGLEQLLLSIKGQVEAGENIPDEFLDLCESLSEKNGEGWEDNTSPENLQSEEDIYFPLLANEEQRRIIRTLQRQKSVLVQGPPGTGKSHTIANLICHLLAIGKRVLVTAKTPRALQVLHDKLPSEIKPLCINLLGRGTEERESLERSVTGILTRLDRKEESDNGSRIQYLERQIERNRRDKAKTDNKIMALRESETFKHDIAGHYSGTAAQIARDLRKDTELYAWFTDTPTSEDQLPLSPEEISTLCKDIIDIDPETEKALSLTLPDYEKLPEGKTIRIDFQKESEAFKKYDEGKGRLNRPEAKALLLAGTEKVEALLQLLADFAATSKTVRQRPLRWIEKAVYDVLTDRDTPWRELLKLSTHHANGLHGLATQVDNLGVNFPQDMDRKKVLHDAKILKSHFDSGGGRGVWLFKPKAIREHGELVKKVKVDGQDCDNSDTLQKLINFLTVDQELNYVWSLWSGKADRIAGPFPLQIAEIDELHEALESILDLYNKR
;
A
#
# COMPACT_ATOMS: atom_id res chain seq x y z
N MET A 1 14.90 43.51 18.54
CA MET A 1 14.31 42.52 17.62
C MET A 1 15.13 42.31 16.35
N ASN A 2 15.67 43.36 15.71
CA ASN A 2 16.44 43.23 14.46
C ASN A 2 17.81 42.52 14.57
N GLU A 3 18.51 42.57 15.73
CA GLU A 3 19.81 41.90 15.88
C GLU A 3 19.73 40.36 15.98
N GLY A 4 18.66 39.83 16.56
CA GLY A 4 18.47 38.38 16.73
C GLY A 4 18.14 37.66 15.41
N ILE A 5 17.43 38.34 14.51
CA ILE A 5 17.08 37.83 13.17
C ILE A 5 18.36 37.80 12.30
N SER A 6 19.17 38.86 12.33
CA SER A 6 20.43 38.96 11.58
C SER A 6 21.43 37.83 11.91
N LYS A 7 21.59 37.48 13.19
CA LYS A 7 22.48 36.38 13.63
C LYS A 7 22.03 34.99 13.16
N LYS A 8 20.71 34.76 13.08
CA LYS A 8 20.14 33.49 12.63
C LYS A 8 20.32 33.30 11.12
N THR A 9 20.10 34.36 10.35
CA THR A 9 20.33 34.37 8.89
C THR A 9 21.81 34.13 8.55
N ASP A 10 22.76 34.73 9.28
CA ASP A 10 24.20 34.52 9.05
C ASP A 10 24.62 33.04 9.23
N LYS A 11 24.13 32.36 10.27
CA LYS A 11 24.42 30.93 10.48
C LYS A 11 23.92 30.06 9.32
N ILE A 12 22.72 30.35 8.81
CA ILE A 12 22.14 29.63 7.67
C ILE A 12 22.98 29.84 6.42
N ILE A 13 23.36 31.09 6.13
CA ILE A 13 24.18 31.41 4.97
C ILE A 13 25.50 30.64 5.03
N ARG A 14 26.16 30.58 6.20
CA ARG A 14 27.39 29.78 6.38
C ARG A 14 27.18 28.29 6.16
N LEU A 15 26.06 27.72 6.60
CA LEU A 15 25.74 26.31 6.35
C LEU A 15 25.55 26.06 4.84
N LEU A 16 24.80 26.93 4.16
CA LEU A 16 24.60 26.85 2.70
C LEU A 16 25.91 27.00 1.94
N GLU A 17 26.78 27.91 2.36
CA GLU A 17 28.13 28.07 1.81
C GLU A 17 28.99 26.83 2.01
N TYR A 18 28.96 26.24 3.21
CA TYR A 18 29.66 24.99 3.52
C TYR A 18 29.16 23.84 2.65
N LEU A 19 27.84 23.65 2.53
CA LEU A 19 27.25 22.62 1.67
C LEU A 19 27.57 22.85 0.18
N THR A 20 27.58 24.11 -0.26
CA THR A 20 27.99 24.49 -1.62
C THR A 20 29.47 24.19 -1.87
N ALA A 21 30.34 24.46 -0.90
CA ALA A 21 31.76 24.11 -1.00
C ALA A 21 31.97 22.59 -0.99
N LEU A 22 31.28 21.86 -0.12
CA LEU A 22 31.35 20.39 -0.03
C LEU A 22 30.88 19.72 -1.31
N THR A 23 29.81 20.21 -1.93
CA THR A 23 29.32 19.70 -3.22
C THR A 23 30.33 19.94 -4.34
N ARG A 24 30.99 21.11 -4.37
CA ARG A 24 32.08 21.40 -5.31
C ARG A 24 33.30 20.51 -5.12
N ILE A 25 33.74 20.29 -3.87
CA ILE A 25 34.91 19.43 -3.57
C ILE A 25 34.64 17.98 -3.99
N ASN A 26 33.44 17.47 -3.74
CA ASN A 26 33.06 16.11 -4.10
C ASN A 26 32.73 15.96 -5.61
N ALA A 27 32.60 17.04 -6.36
CA ALA A 27 32.34 17.00 -7.79
C ALA A 27 33.61 16.61 -8.55
N LYS A 28 33.62 15.40 -9.12
CA LYS A 28 34.67 14.99 -10.04
C LYS A 28 34.49 15.72 -11.37
N ILE A 29 35.45 16.59 -11.73
CA ILE A 29 35.45 17.28 -13.02
C ILE A 29 35.67 16.25 -14.14
N VAL A 30 34.70 16.14 -15.04
CA VAL A 30 34.78 15.29 -16.24
C VAL A 30 35.12 16.18 -17.44
N ARG A 31 36.35 16.06 -17.94
CA ARG A 31 36.85 16.93 -19.01
C ARG A 31 36.76 16.35 -20.41
N THR A 32 36.78 15.03 -20.53
CA THR A 32 36.68 14.31 -21.82
C THR A 32 35.52 13.31 -21.83
N LEU A 33 35.08 12.91 -23.03
CA LEU A 33 34.04 11.90 -23.22
C LEU A 33 34.45 10.48 -22.75
N ASP A 34 35.74 10.21 -22.52
CA ASP A 34 36.25 8.87 -22.19
C ASP A 34 35.71 8.34 -20.84
N GLY A 35 35.30 9.25 -19.95
CA GLY A 35 34.67 8.91 -18.68
C GLY A 35 33.17 8.59 -18.77
N TYR A 36 32.56 8.73 -19.95
CA TYR A 36 31.14 8.44 -20.15
C TYR A 36 30.89 6.98 -20.47
N ARG A 37 29.72 6.49 -20.05
CA ARG A 37 29.41 5.06 -20.12
C ARG A 37 29.05 4.62 -21.53
N LYS A 38 28.34 5.46 -22.26
CA LYS A 38 27.99 5.23 -23.66
C LYS A 38 27.78 6.55 -24.39
N THR A 39 28.30 6.62 -25.61
CA THR A 39 28.08 7.73 -26.54
C THR A 39 27.55 7.12 -27.84
N LEU A 40 26.38 7.58 -28.28
CA LEU A 40 25.81 7.29 -29.58
C LEU A 40 25.85 8.57 -30.40
N TRP A 41 26.64 8.60 -31.46
CA TRP A 41 26.71 9.77 -32.32
C TRP A 41 25.53 9.80 -33.28
N VAL A 42 24.99 10.97 -33.56
CA VAL A 42 23.86 11.09 -34.50
C VAL A 42 24.29 10.72 -35.93
N HIS A 43 25.54 10.96 -36.30
CA HIS A 43 26.05 10.55 -37.61
C HIS A 43 26.22 9.02 -37.78
N ASP A 44 26.16 8.24 -36.69
CA ASP A 44 26.10 6.78 -36.78
C ASP A 44 24.69 6.28 -37.17
N ILE A 45 23.67 7.14 -37.10
CA ILE A 45 22.29 6.81 -37.48
C ILE A 45 22.21 6.79 -39.02
N PRO A 46 21.93 5.63 -39.63
CA PRO A 46 21.82 5.55 -41.09
C PRO A 46 20.53 6.23 -41.57
N ASN A 47 20.60 6.87 -42.73
CA ASN A 47 19.43 7.49 -43.36
C ASN A 47 18.55 6.40 -44.01
N GLU A 48 17.68 5.80 -43.20
CA GLU A 48 16.75 4.73 -43.57
C GLU A 48 15.33 5.14 -43.18
N PRO A 49 14.60 5.94 -43.99
CA PRO A 49 13.37 6.63 -43.55
C PRO A 49 12.26 5.72 -42.98
N LYS A 50 12.23 4.44 -43.39
CA LYS A 50 11.27 3.45 -42.86
C LYS A 50 11.60 2.98 -41.44
N TYR A 51 12.87 3.01 -41.05
CA TYR A 51 13.38 2.41 -39.82
C TYR A 51 14.10 3.40 -38.90
N CYS A 52 14.55 4.53 -39.41
CA CYS A 52 15.32 5.51 -38.68
C CYS A 52 14.79 6.91 -38.99
N PHE A 53 14.69 7.70 -37.94
CA PHE A 53 14.41 9.11 -38.01
C PHE A 53 15.28 9.83 -36.98
N THR A 54 15.75 11.02 -37.35
CA THR A 54 16.36 11.97 -36.42
C THR A 54 16.06 13.38 -36.88
N GLN A 55 15.65 14.22 -35.94
CA GLN A 55 15.36 15.63 -36.19
C GLN A 55 16.61 16.42 -36.61
N ALA A 56 17.81 15.83 -36.47
CA ALA A 56 19.06 16.41 -36.96
C ALA A 56 19.19 16.47 -38.49
N TRP A 57 18.40 15.69 -39.23
CA TRP A 57 18.39 15.74 -40.70
C TRP A 57 17.53 16.87 -41.27
N GLY A 58 16.64 17.45 -40.45
CA GLY A 58 15.67 18.47 -40.86
C GLY A 58 14.26 18.18 -40.30
N GLN A 59 13.34 19.14 -40.42
CA GLN A 59 11.93 18.92 -40.10
C GLN A 59 11.21 18.29 -41.30
N GLU A 60 10.62 17.11 -41.12
CA GLU A 60 9.60 16.57 -42.02
C GLU A 60 8.22 16.93 -41.44
N GLU A 61 7.30 17.44 -42.27
CA GLU A 61 5.99 18.01 -41.84
C GLU A 61 5.03 16.99 -41.16
N GLU A 62 5.35 15.68 -41.16
CA GLU A 62 4.44 14.61 -40.74
C GLU A 62 4.69 14.03 -39.33
N GLN A 63 5.70 14.48 -38.57
CA GLN A 63 6.04 13.89 -37.27
C GLN A 63 5.79 14.82 -36.06
N ASP A 64 5.43 14.19 -34.95
CA ASP A 64 5.21 14.85 -33.65
C ASP A 64 6.45 15.65 -33.23
N THR A 65 6.28 16.92 -32.85
CA THR A 65 7.38 17.89 -32.70
C THR A 65 8.37 17.53 -31.58
N ASP A 66 7.97 16.63 -30.69
CA ASP A 66 8.71 16.25 -29.48
C ASP A 66 9.66 15.05 -29.68
N VAL A 67 9.63 14.39 -30.85
CA VAL A 67 10.47 13.22 -31.15
C VAL A 67 11.81 13.66 -31.74
N TRP A 68 12.91 13.31 -31.06
CA TRP A 68 14.27 13.65 -31.49
C TRP A 68 14.91 12.57 -32.35
N ILE A 69 14.74 11.30 -31.95
CA ILE A 69 15.25 10.12 -32.65
C ILE A 69 14.20 9.01 -32.56
N GLU A 70 13.89 8.35 -33.67
CA GLU A 70 13.08 7.14 -33.69
C GLU A 70 13.83 6.03 -34.44
N ILE A 71 13.98 4.86 -33.82
CA ILE A 71 14.61 3.69 -34.46
C ILE A 71 13.69 2.48 -34.30
N LYS A 72 13.23 1.93 -35.43
CA LYS A 72 12.44 0.69 -35.50
C LYS A 72 13.33 -0.50 -35.79
N LYS A 73 12.90 -1.66 -35.33
CA LYS A 73 13.54 -2.94 -35.64
C LYS A 73 13.47 -3.21 -37.14
N PHE A 74 14.64 -3.27 -37.78
CA PHE A 74 14.76 -3.74 -39.16
C PHE A 74 14.81 -5.27 -39.12
N PRO A 75 13.86 -6.01 -39.74
CA PRO A 75 13.97 -7.46 -39.88
C PRO A 75 15.23 -7.85 -40.66
N GLU A 76 15.94 -8.87 -40.17
CA GLU A 76 17.11 -9.42 -40.86
C GLU A 76 16.68 -10.01 -42.21
N PRO A 77 17.31 -9.61 -43.35
CA PRO A 77 16.94 -10.15 -44.66
C PRO A 77 17.41 -11.60 -44.79
N GLU A 78 16.50 -12.48 -45.22
CA GLU A 78 16.82 -13.89 -45.42
C GLU A 78 17.91 -14.07 -46.48
N LEU A 79 18.86 -14.97 -46.20
CA LEU A 79 19.93 -15.31 -47.14
C LEU A 79 19.31 -15.92 -48.43
N PRO A 80 19.71 -15.46 -49.63
CA PRO A 80 19.16 -15.98 -50.87
C PRO A 80 19.48 -17.47 -51.05
N LYS A 81 18.50 -18.23 -51.56
CA LYS A 81 18.65 -19.67 -51.78
C LYS A 81 19.74 -19.94 -52.81
N ILE A 82 20.73 -20.72 -52.39
CA ILE A 82 21.85 -21.18 -53.23
C ILE A 82 21.31 -22.11 -54.33
N PRO A 83 21.82 -22.04 -55.57
CA PRO A 83 21.47 -23.00 -56.61
C PRO A 83 21.79 -24.45 -56.18
N ALA A 84 20.87 -25.38 -56.43
CA ALA A 84 21.02 -26.78 -56.00
C ALA A 84 22.30 -27.46 -56.51
N LYS A 85 22.81 -27.03 -57.68
CA LYS A 85 24.07 -27.53 -58.24
C LYS A 85 25.32 -27.07 -57.47
N CYS A 86 25.24 -25.94 -56.78
CA CYS A 86 26.36 -25.36 -56.05
C CYS A 86 26.40 -25.80 -54.58
N THR A 87 25.34 -26.42 -54.04
CA THR A 87 25.18 -26.69 -52.60
C THR A 87 26.35 -27.43 -51.98
N ASP A 88 26.89 -28.43 -52.67
CA ASP A 88 28.02 -29.24 -52.19
C ASP A 88 29.38 -28.53 -52.35
N TRP A 89 29.42 -27.45 -53.15
CA TRP A 89 30.64 -26.72 -53.51
C TRP A 89 30.86 -25.45 -52.67
N VAL A 90 29.85 -24.93 -51.96
CA VAL A 90 29.97 -23.62 -51.29
C VAL A 90 30.75 -23.72 -49.98
N LYS A 91 31.72 -22.80 -49.78
CA LYS A 91 32.32 -22.54 -48.47
C LYS A 91 31.36 -21.73 -47.60
N TRP A 92 30.55 -22.39 -46.79
CA TRP A 92 29.49 -21.78 -45.97
C TRP A 92 29.97 -20.62 -45.06
N GLU A 93 31.22 -20.65 -44.63
CA GLU A 93 31.83 -19.59 -43.80
C GLU A 93 31.95 -18.25 -44.53
N THR A 94 32.06 -18.28 -45.86
CA THR A 94 32.23 -17.07 -46.70
C THR A 94 30.91 -16.41 -47.08
N LEU A 95 29.80 -17.16 -47.07
CA LEU A 95 28.46 -16.68 -47.51
C LEU A 95 27.91 -15.51 -46.70
N ARG A 96 28.21 -15.45 -45.40
CA ARG A 96 27.75 -14.39 -44.48
C ARG A 96 28.76 -13.26 -44.32
N ASN A 97 29.97 -13.40 -44.88
CA ASN A 97 30.94 -12.31 -44.90
C ASN A 97 30.62 -11.37 -46.05
N THR A 98 30.01 -10.22 -45.76
CA THR A 98 29.65 -9.23 -46.80
C THR A 98 30.81 -8.35 -47.26
N LYS A 99 32.01 -8.53 -46.69
CA LYS A 99 33.20 -7.75 -47.08
C LYS A 99 33.94 -8.34 -48.29
N ASP A 100 33.85 -9.66 -48.44
CA ASP A 100 34.56 -10.43 -49.45
C ASP A 100 33.56 -11.27 -50.26
N LEU A 101 33.91 -11.64 -51.49
CA LEU A 101 33.04 -12.48 -52.31
C LEU A 101 32.99 -13.92 -51.75
N PRO A 102 31.81 -14.55 -51.68
CA PRO A 102 31.67 -15.95 -51.31
C PRO A 102 32.42 -16.88 -52.27
N GLU A 103 33.09 -17.88 -51.69
CA GLU A 103 33.96 -18.79 -52.42
C GLU A 103 33.37 -20.20 -52.54
N LEU A 104 33.74 -20.89 -53.62
CA LEU A 104 33.52 -22.32 -53.79
C LEU A 104 34.78 -23.11 -53.41
N HIS A 105 34.62 -24.39 -53.04
CA HIS A 105 35.70 -25.33 -52.87
C HIS A 105 36.34 -25.68 -54.23
N ASP A 106 37.67 -25.74 -54.29
CA ASP A 106 38.39 -26.08 -55.52
C ASP A 106 38.13 -27.54 -55.97
N SER A 107 37.77 -28.40 -55.02
CA SER A 107 37.34 -29.77 -55.26
C SER A 107 36.40 -30.28 -54.18
N ILE A 108 35.54 -31.24 -54.53
CA ILE A 108 34.68 -31.98 -53.61
C ILE A 108 34.92 -33.49 -53.76
N VAL A 109 34.69 -34.25 -52.69
CA VAL A 109 34.74 -35.71 -52.72
C VAL A 109 33.33 -36.24 -52.77
N VAL A 110 32.99 -36.98 -53.82
CA VAL A 110 31.67 -37.61 -54.00
C VAL A 110 31.83 -39.11 -53.85
N GLU A 111 30.98 -39.72 -53.03
CA GLU A 111 30.90 -41.17 -52.88
C GLU A 111 29.75 -41.71 -53.74
N HIS A 112 30.05 -42.60 -54.68
CA HIS A 112 29.04 -43.35 -55.42
C HIS A 112 29.28 -44.85 -55.31
N ILE A 113 28.19 -45.59 -55.46
CA ILE A 113 28.22 -47.06 -55.40
C ILE A 113 28.41 -47.57 -56.81
N GLU A 114 29.59 -48.11 -57.09
CA GLU A 114 29.85 -48.84 -58.32
C GLU A 114 29.53 -50.31 -58.11
N LYS A 115 28.67 -50.84 -58.98
CA LYS A 115 28.32 -52.25 -58.99
C LYS A 115 29.26 -52.98 -59.93
N ASN A 116 30.06 -53.89 -59.38
CA ASN A 116 30.98 -54.68 -60.17
C ASN A 116 30.19 -55.54 -61.17
N LYS A 117 30.46 -55.36 -62.47
CA LYS A 117 29.69 -55.99 -63.55
C LYS A 117 29.83 -57.52 -63.59
N ASP A 118 30.90 -58.05 -63.00
CA ASP A 118 31.20 -59.49 -63.04
C ASP A 118 30.77 -60.23 -61.75
N THR A 119 30.75 -59.54 -60.59
CA THR A 119 30.40 -60.17 -59.29
C THR A 119 29.07 -59.70 -58.70
N GLY A 120 28.52 -58.58 -59.19
CA GLY A 120 27.31 -57.96 -58.65
C GLY A 120 27.48 -57.27 -57.29
N GLU A 121 28.70 -57.28 -56.72
CA GLU A 121 29.01 -56.61 -55.45
C GLU A 121 29.06 -55.09 -55.64
N GLU A 122 28.48 -54.39 -54.66
CA GLU A 122 28.41 -52.93 -54.61
C GLU A 122 29.59 -52.40 -53.79
N HIS A 123 30.52 -51.71 -54.44
CA HIS A 123 31.67 -51.08 -53.79
C HIS A 123 31.47 -49.57 -53.75
N ARG A 124 31.75 -48.95 -52.60
CA ARG A 124 31.80 -47.49 -52.49
C ARG A 124 33.10 -46.99 -53.10
N VAL A 125 32.97 -46.18 -54.14
CA VAL A 125 34.09 -45.51 -54.81
C VAL A 125 34.02 -44.03 -54.44
N THR A 126 35.13 -43.49 -53.94
CA THR A 126 35.31 -42.07 -53.70
C THR A 126 35.95 -41.43 -54.92
N GLU A 127 35.27 -40.51 -55.57
CA GLU A 127 35.77 -39.73 -56.69
C GLU A 127 35.97 -38.27 -56.26
N THR A 128 37.15 -37.70 -56.53
CA THR A 128 37.40 -36.27 -56.31
C THR A 128 37.08 -35.52 -57.60
N ILE A 129 36.09 -34.62 -57.52
CA ILE A 129 35.67 -33.78 -58.63
C ILE A 129 36.26 -32.38 -58.43
N TYR A 130 36.96 -31.87 -59.45
CA TYR A 130 37.51 -30.51 -59.46
C TYR A 130 36.57 -29.53 -60.14
N ILE A 131 36.48 -28.30 -59.62
CA ILE A 131 35.55 -27.29 -60.12
C ILE A 131 35.88 -26.85 -61.55
N GLU A 132 37.15 -26.89 -61.93
CA GLU A 132 37.65 -26.58 -63.28
C GLU A 132 37.01 -27.48 -64.36
N ASN A 133 36.58 -28.69 -63.98
CA ASN A 133 35.92 -29.64 -64.87
C ASN A 133 34.37 -29.47 -64.93
N LYS A 134 33.81 -28.47 -64.23
CA LYS A 134 32.37 -28.21 -64.10
C LYS A 134 32.03 -26.73 -64.35
N PRO A 135 32.17 -26.25 -65.62
CA PRO A 135 31.90 -24.85 -65.96
C PRO A 135 30.44 -24.42 -65.71
N ASP A 136 29.50 -25.37 -65.71
CA ASP A 136 28.09 -25.11 -65.44
C ASP A 136 27.80 -24.76 -63.96
N ILE A 137 28.67 -25.20 -63.04
CA ILE A 137 28.57 -24.86 -61.60
C ILE A 137 29.14 -23.46 -61.37
N GLN A 138 30.29 -23.15 -61.98
CA GLN A 138 30.89 -21.81 -61.91
C GLN A 138 29.93 -20.75 -62.47
N GLN A 139 29.34 -21.00 -63.63
CA GLN A 139 28.38 -20.08 -64.25
C GLN A 139 27.13 -19.86 -63.39
N ALA A 140 26.58 -20.93 -62.80
CA ALA A 140 25.44 -20.82 -61.89
C ALA A 140 25.76 -20.06 -60.60
N TRP A 141 27.01 -20.15 -60.13
CA TRP A 141 27.49 -19.41 -58.97
C TRP A 141 27.69 -17.92 -59.27
N ASP A 142 28.31 -17.58 -60.40
CA ASP A 142 28.47 -16.20 -60.84
C ASP A 142 27.11 -15.51 -61.02
N ASP A 143 26.14 -16.22 -61.63
CA ASP A 143 24.75 -15.76 -61.75
C ASP A 143 24.07 -15.53 -60.39
N TYR A 144 24.31 -16.41 -59.41
CA TYR A 144 23.81 -16.26 -58.04
C TYR A 144 24.43 -15.05 -57.34
N LEU A 145 25.75 -14.88 -57.48
CA LEU A 145 26.48 -13.75 -56.89
C LEU A 145 25.93 -12.42 -57.41
N GLU A 146 25.80 -12.28 -58.73
CA GLU A 146 25.36 -11.03 -59.36
C GLU A 146 23.87 -10.74 -59.13
N LYS A 147 22.99 -11.74 -59.29
CA LYS A 147 21.53 -11.52 -59.30
C LYS A 147 20.87 -11.64 -57.94
N GLN A 148 21.49 -12.31 -56.98
CA GLN A 148 20.86 -12.63 -55.68
C GLN A 148 21.70 -12.16 -54.50
N TRP A 149 22.98 -12.56 -54.43
CA TRP A 149 23.82 -12.27 -53.27
C TRP A 149 24.22 -10.79 -53.19
N MET A 150 24.66 -10.16 -54.27
CA MET A 150 25.04 -8.74 -54.29
C MET A 150 23.86 -7.81 -53.93
N PRO A 151 22.64 -7.97 -54.50
CA PRO A 151 21.48 -7.21 -54.03
C PRO A 151 21.14 -7.48 -52.55
N TRP A 152 21.32 -8.72 -52.08
CA TRP A 152 21.11 -9.06 -50.68
C TRP A 152 22.15 -8.39 -49.77
N THR A 153 23.42 -8.33 -50.14
CA THR A 153 24.46 -7.68 -49.30
C THR A 153 24.20 -6.20 -49.13
N GLU A 154 23.67 -5.51 -50.13
CA GLU A 154 23.23 -4.12 -50.00
C GLU A 154 22.16 -3.96 -48.92
N VAL A 155 21.12 -4.80 -48.95
CA VAL A 155 20.04 -4.80 -47.94
C VAL A 155 20.56 -5.24 -46.56
N TYR A 156 21.44 -6.25 -46.52
CA TYR A 156 22.04 -6.75 -45.29
C TYR A 156 22.93 -5.70 -44.63
N ASN A 157 23.74 -4.96 -45.40
CA ASN A 157 24.58 -3.88 -44.90
C ASN A 157 23.73 -2.72 -44.33
N ARG A 158 22.58 -2.40 -44.94
CA ARG A 158 21.58 -1.47 -44.40
C ARG A 158 20.95 -1.99 -43.10
N TYR A 159 20.63 -3.29 -43.03
CA TYR A 159 20.18 -3.93 -41.80
C TYR A 159 21.23 -3.83 -40.68
N VAL A 160 22.49 -4.16 -40.97
CA VAL A 160 23.60 -4.12 -40.00
C VAL A 160 23.81 -2.71 -39.45
N SER A 161 23.72 -1.68 -40.30
CA SER A 161 23.88 -0.28 -39.87
C SER A 161 22.76 0.15 -38.92
N VAL A 162 21.49 -0.16 -39.23
CA VAL A 162 20.34 0.10 -38.34
C VAL A 162 20.44 -0.72 -37.05
N GLN A 163 20.79 -2.00 -37.16
CA GLN A 163 20.90 -2.93 -36.03
C GLN A 163 21.97 -2.48 -35.03
N LYS A 164 23.09 -1.91 -35.49
CA LYS A 164 24.14 -1.35 -34.63
C LYS A 164 23.62 -0.22 -33.74
N VAL A 165 22.80 0.67 -34.31
CA VAL A 165 22.18 1.80 -33.58
C VAL A 165 21.10 1.28 -32.65
N TYR A 166 20.22 0.40 -33.13
CA TYR A 166 19.17 -0.24 -32.34
C TYR A 166 19.74 -0.97 -31.12
N ALA A 167 20.80 -1.76 -31.29
CA ALA A 167 21.50 -2.44 -30.21
C ALA A 167 22.14 -1.46 -29.21
N SER A 168 22.65 -0.32 -29.69
CA SER A 168 23.20 0.73 -28.82
C SER A 168 22.13 1.40 -27.97
N LEU A 169 20.96 1.71 -28.54
CA LEU A 169 19.80 2.22 -27.78
C LEU A 169 19.25 1.19 -26.80
N PHE A 170 19.18 -0.08 -27.20
CA PHE A 170 18.77 -1.17 -26.32
C PHE A 170 19.72 -1.31 -25.12
N HIS A 171 21.04 -1.20 -25.33
CA HIS A 171 22.02 -1.18 -24.24
C HIS A 171 21.83 0.04 -23.33
N ILE A 172 21.61 1.24 -23.88
CA ILE A 172 21.33 2.46 -23.08
C ILE A 172 20.07 2.26 -22.24
N TYR A 173 19.00 1.72 -22.83
CA TYR A 173 17.74 1.43 -22.16
C TYR A 173 17.93 0.45 -20.99
N GLN A 174 18.64 -0.67 -21.21
CA GLN A 174 18.95 -1.63 -20.15
C GLN A 174 19.78 -1.02 -19.01
N GLU A 175 20.73 -0.15 -19.34
CA GLU A 175 21.55 0.53 -18.33
C GLU A 175 20.76 1.58 -17.55
N GLN A 176 19.83 2.31 -18.20
CA GLN A 176 18.92 3.22 -17.51
C GLN A 176 17.98 2.48 -16.56
N GLN A 177 17.47 1.30 -16.94
CA GLN A 177 16.67 0.46 -16.05
C GLN A 177 17.46 -0.01 -14.83
N LYS A 178 18.75 -0.32 -14.99
CA LYS A 178 19.61 -0.78 -13.89
C LYS A 178 20.14 0.35 -13.01
N LEU A 179 20.46 1.51 -13.60
CA LEU A 179 21.28 2.56 -12.99
C LEU A 179 20.78 3.99 -13.27
N GLY A 180 19.53 4.17 -13.69
CA GLY A 180 18.93 5.48 -14.05
C GLY A 180 18.90 6.52 -12.92
N GLU A 181 19.16 6.08 -11.69
CA GLU A 181 19.39 6.96 -10.53
C GLU A 181 20.75 7.67 -10.61
N GLN A 182 21.79 6.93 -11.01
CA GLN A 182 23.16 7.43 -11.05
C GLN A 182 23.52 8.03 -12.40
N TYR A 183 22.85 7.59 -13.46
CA TYR A 183 23.10 8.02 -14.82
C TYR A 183 21.92 8.81 -15.37
N GLU A 184 22.22 9.82 -16.16
CA GLU A 184 21.28 10.55 -16.99
C GLU A 184 21.60 10.31 -18.45
N LEU A 185 20.55 10.37 -19.27
CA LEU A 185 20.67 10.42 -20.71
C LEU A 185 20.53 11.87 -21.15
N VAL A 186 21.51 12.35 -21.88
CA VAL A 186 21.55 13.72 -22.38
C VAL A 186 21.80 13.73 -23.87
N PHE A 187 21.13 14.64 -24.57
CA PHE A 187 21.38 14.96 -25.95
C PHE A 187 22.25 16.21 -26.01
N CYS A 188 23.37 16.10 -26.69
CA CYS A 188 24.46 17.06 -26.60
C CYS A 188 24.82 17.62 -27.98
N LYS A 189 25.20 18.90 -28.02
CA LYS A 189 25.61 19.63 -29.24
C LYS A 189 26.81 20.53 -28.96
N GLY A 190 27.63 20.78 -29.98
CA GLY A 190 28.82 21.63 -29.86
C GLY A 190 29.92 20.95 -29.06
N LEU A 191 30.59 19.97 -29.65
CA LEU A 191 31.75 19.30 -29.09
C LEU A 191 32.95 20.26 -29.09
N LEU A 192 33.38 20.69 -27.90
CA LEU A 192 34.65 21.37 -27.72
C LEU A 192 35.79 20.35 -27.85
N ASN A 193 36.85 20.72 -28.55
CA ASN A 193 38.13 20.03 -28.60
C ASN A 193 39.23 21.05 -28.34
N TRP A 194 39.89 20.97 -27.19
CA TRP A 194 40.88 21.96 -26.78
C TRP A 194 41.86 21.40 -25.75
N LYS A 195 43.16 21.63 -25.98
CA LYS A 195 44.21 21.53 -24.97
C LYS A 195 44.32 22.91 -24.31
N THR A 196 43.86 23.03 -23.07
CA THR A 196 43.80 24.33 -22.39
C THR A 196 45.21 24.89 -22.11
N PRO A 197 45.38 26.22 -21.99
CA PRO A 197 46.62 26.85 -21.57
C PRO A 197 47.13 26.33 -20.22
N SER A 198 46.23 25.95 -19.32
CA SER A 198 46.53 25.28 -18.05
C SER A 198 47.08 23.84 -18.19
N GLY A 199 47.11 23.29 -19.40
CA GLY A 199 47.65 21.97 -19.71
C GLY A 199 46.66 20.81 -19.57
N HIS A 200 45.36 21.09 -19.39
CA HIS A 200 44.31 20.08 -19.29
C HIS A 200 43.64 19.79 -20.63
N ASP A 201 43.06 18.60 -20.74
CA ASP A 201 42.35 18.15 -21.94
C ASP A 201 40.87 18.46 -21.80
N ALA A 202 40.30 19.28 -22.69
CA ALA A 202 38.87 19.57 -22.75
C ALA A 202 38.30 19.01 -24.06
N LYS A 203 37.58 17.88 -23.97
CA LYS A 203 36.90 17.26 -25.11
C LYS A 203 35.48 16.83 -24.74
N ARG A 204 34.55 17.78 -24.74
CA ARG A 204 33.19 17.58 -24.23
C ARG A 204 32.21 18.57 -24.88
N HIS A 205 30.95 18.17 -24.98
CA HIS A 205 29.89 19.03 -25.51
C HIS A 205 29.52 20.17 -24.56
N ILE A 206 29.14 21.30 -25.15
CA ILE A 206 28.81 22.55 -24.45
C ILE A 206 27.30 22.69 -24.23
N ILE A 207 26.48 22.37 -25.24
CA ILE A 207 25.02 22.42 -25.11
C ILE A 207 24.51 21.05 -24.71
N ILE A 208 23.74 20.99 -23.63
CA ILE A 208 23.18 19.77 -23.05
C ILE A 208 21.67 19.93 -22.93
N ALA A 209 20.91 18.93 -23.38
CA ALA A 209 19.50 18.79 -23.05
C ALA A 209 19.20 17.41 -22.51
N LYS A 210 18.34 17.34 -21.49
CA LYS A 210 17.97 16.06 -20.89
C LYS A 210 17.07 15.29 -21.85
N ALA A 211 17.43 14.04 -22.12
CA ALA A 211 16.70 13.16 -23.01
C ALA A 211 15.97 12.07 -22.22
N SER A 212 14.80 11.68 -22.71
CA SER A 212 14.08 10.46 -22.30
C SER A 212 14.19 9.43 -23.41
N LEU A 213 14.33 8.15 -23.05
CA LEU A 213 14.35 7.03 -23.99
C LEU A 213 13.19 6.09 -23.65
N GLU A 214 12.26 5.97 -24.59
CA GLU A 214 11.09 5.11 -24.50
C GLU A 214 11.30 3.88 -25.41
N PHE A 215 10.90 2.71 -24.91
CA PHE A 215 10.90 1.48 -25.69
C PHE A 215 9.48 0.94 -25.78
N GLU A 216 9.02 0.69 -26.99
CA GLU A 216 7.72 0.09 -27.28
C GLU A 216 7.93 -1.36 -27.78
N PRO A 217 7.87 -2.37 -26.89
CA PRO A 217 8.32 -3.72 -27.22
C PRO A 217 7.50 -4.38 -28.34
N HIS A 218 6.20 -4.09 -28.38
CA HIS A 218 5.27 -4.64 -29.36
C HIS A 218 5.52 -4.13 -30.79
N LEU A 219 6.08 -2.91 -30.93
CA LEU A 219 6.49 -2.35 -32.22
C LEU A 219 7.98 -2.56 -32.51
N GLY A 220 8.76 -3.02 -31.52
CA GLY A 220 10.22 -3.05 -31.61
C GLY A 220 10.77 -1.67 -31.94
N LYS A 221 10.31 -0.64 -31.23
CA LYS A 221 10.60 0.76 -31.54
C LYS A 221 11.19 1.48 -30.33
N PHE A 222 12.28 2.21 -30.56
CA PHE A 222 12.86 3.14 -29.61
C PHE A 222 12.57 4.57 -30.01
N THR A 223 12.18 5.39 -29.04
CA THR A 223 11.89 6.80 -29.25
C THR A 223 12.66 7.62 -28.22
N VAL A 224 13.47 8.57 -28.69
CA VAL A 224 14.16 9.55 -27.86
C VAL A 224 13.38 10.86 -27.93
N LYS A 225 13.04 11.42 -26.78
CA LYS A 225 12.26 12.66 -26.64
C LYS A 225 12.88 13.56 -25.59
N GLN A 226 12.35 14.77 -25.46
CA GLN A 226 12.70 15.65 -24.35
C GLN A 226 12.27 15.05 -23.00
N ALA A 227 13.11 15.20 -21.97
CA ALA A 227 12.71 14.88 -20.61
C ALA A 227 11.79 15.98 -20.04
N ILE A 228 10.75 15.60 -19.31
CA ILE A 228 9.69 16.49 -18.78
C ILE A 228 10.18 17.36 -17.58
N ASP A 229 11.40 17.15 -17.09
CA ASP A 229 11.84 17.62 -15.77
C ASP A 229 13.14 18.46 -15.79
N GLY A 230 13.00 19.75 -15.43
CA GLY A 230 14.06 20.75 -15.29
C GLY A 230 14.18 21.72 -16.48
N ASP A 231 15.26 22.52 -16.49
CA ASP A 231 15.59 23.40 -17.62
C ASP A 231 15.68 22.59 -18.93
N LEU A 232 15.04 23.10 -19.99
CA LEU A 232 14.95 22.44 -21.30
C LEU A 232 16.33 22.20 -21.93
N VAL A 233 17.25 23.14 -21.69
CA VAL A 233 18.62 23.18 -22.21
C VAL A 233 19.55 23.80 -21.16
N ASP A 234 20.77 23.32 -21.07
CA ASP A 234 21.85 23.89 -20.27
C ASP A 234 23.13 24.09 -21.09
N ILE A 235 23.98 25.00 -20.62
CA ILE A 235 25.29 25.33 -21.20
C ILE A 235 26.36 24.96 -20.18
N GLU A 236 27.21 23.99 -20.52
CA GLU A 236 28.23 23.45 -19.61
C GLU A 236 29.65 23.86 -20.03
N LEU A 237 30.34 24.56 -19.12
CA LEU A 237 31.74 24.94 -19.24
C LEU A 237 32.60 24.50 -18.02
N ASP A 238 32.10 23.60 -17.17
CA ASP A 238 32.82 23.02 -16.00
C ASP A 238 34.03 22.19 -16.38
N MET A 239 34.13 21.70 -17.62
CA MET A 239 35.33 20.97 -18.03
C MET A 239 36.58 21.83 -18.02
N LEU A 240 36.41 23.16 -18.03
CA LEU A 240 37.48 24.15 -18.01
C LEU A 240 37.76 24.62 -16.59
N ASP A 241 39.03 24.84 -16.27
CA ASP A 241 39.37 25.49 -15.01
C ASP A 241 38.93 26.95 -15.05
N VAL A 242 38.72 27.56 -13.87
CA VAL A 242 38.20 28.94 -13.74
C VAL A 242 39.02 29.96 -14.56
N GLN A 243 40.33 29.74 -14.69
CA GLN A 243 41.23 30.60 -15.46
C GLN A 243 41.11 30.43 -16.98
N ASP A 244 40.63 29.28 -17.46
CA ASP A 244 40.44 29.00 -18.89
C ASP A 244 38.98 29.27 -19.34
N GLN A 245 38.08 29.58 -18.40
CA GLN A 245 36.71 29.95 -18.68
C GLN A 245 36.61 31.43 -19.14
N PRO A 246 35.61 31.77 -19.97
CA PRO A 246 35.35 33.16 -20.34
C PRO A 246 35.04 34.03 -19.10
N GLN A 247 35.51 35.28 -19.08
CA GLN A 247 35.23 36.21 -17.97
C GLN A 247 33.72 36.47 -17.77
N ASN A 248 32.95 36.41 -18.86
CA ASN A 248 31.50 36.59 -18.91
C ASN A 248 30.72 35.26 -18.88
N VAL A 249 31.29 34.17 -18.34
CA VAL A 249 30.70 32.81 -18.33
C VAL A 249 29.25 32.77 -17.87
N ARG A 250 28.88 33.50 -16.80
CA ARG A 250 27.50 33.53 -16.28
C ARG A 250 26.52 34.10 -17.30
N GLN A 251 26.89 35.20 -17.97
CA GLN A 251 26.07 35.83 -18.99
C GLN A 251 25.92 34.95 -20.23
N LEU A 252 26.99 34.24 -20.64
CA LEU A 252 26.95 33.30 -21.76
C LEU A 252 26.03 32.11 -21.48
N ILE A 253 26.06 31.57 -20.27
CA ILE A 253 25.17 30.47 -19.86
C ILE A 253 23.70 30.95 -19.88
N GLU A 254 23.40 32.09 -19.25
CA GLU A 254 22.05 32.63 -19.17
C GLU A 254 21.49 33.02 -20.55
N LEU A 255 22.31 33.69 -21.37
CA LEU A 255 21.96 34.01 -22.75
C LEU A 255 21.72 32.74 -23.56
N GLY A 256 22.60 31.74 -23.47
CA GLY A 256 22.44 30.48 -24.20
C GLY A 256 21.16 29.73 -23.82
N ARG A 257 20.82 29.69 -22.52
CA ARG A 257 19.55 29.11 -22.03
C ARG A 257 18.33 29.84 -22.60
N ASN A 258 18.35 31.17 -22.59
CA ASN A 258 17.24 31.98 -23.08
C ASN A 258 17.09 31.96 -24.61
N THR A 259 18.20 31.98 -25.35
CA THR A 259 18.22 31.98 -26.82
C THR A 259 17.81 30.64 -27.40
N ILE A 260 18.30 29.52 -26.86
CA ILE A 260 17.90 28.19 -27.32
C ILE A 260 16.48 27.85 -26.78
N GLY A 261 16.19 28.27 -25.55
CA GLY A 261 14.84 28.23 -24.96
C GLY A 261 14.18 26.86 -25.09
N ALA A 262 13.01 26.85 -25.75
CA ALA A 262 12.19 25.65 -25.95
C ALA A 262 12.49 24.87 -27.24
N ASN A 263 13.32 25.39 -28.14
CA ASN A 263 13.59 24.74 -29.42
C ASN A 263 15.06 24.34 -29.55
N LEU A 264 15.36 23.11 -29.12
CA LEU A 264 16.68 22.51 -29.25
C LEU A 264 17.14 22.33 -30.71
N TRP A 265 16.28 22.54 -31.71
CA TRP A 265 16.56 22.25 -33.11
C TRP A 265 16.71 23.51 -33.98
N SER A 266 16.55 24.70 -33.39
CA SER A 266 16.81 25.96 -34.08
C SER A 266 18.31 26.12 -34.40
N ARG A 267 18.69 25.77 -35.64
CA ARG A 267 20.07 25.91 -36.13
C ARG A 267 20.62 27.33 -35.97
N PRO A 268 19.90 28.41 -36.32
CA PRO A 268 20.41 29.78 -36.13
C PRO A 268 20.75 30.10 -34.66
N ASP A 269 19.89 29.68 -33.72
CA ASP A 269 20.08 29.96 -32.30
C ASP A 269 21.26 29.17 -31.72
N ILE A 270 21.37 27.89 -32.08
CA ILE A 270 22.49 27.02 -31.66
C ILE A 270 23.81 27.54 -32.23
N ASP A 271 23.84 27.87 -33.52
CA ASP A 271 25.04 28.33 -34.21
C ASP A 271 25.50 29.68 -33.65
N SER A 272 24.56 30.57 -33.29
CA SER A 272 24.84 31.84 -32.60
C SER A 272 25.46 31.62 -31.21
N VAL A 273 24.88 30.75 -30.39
CA VAL A 273 25.38 30.45 -29.03
C VAL A 273 26.77 29.80 -29.08
N LEU A 274 26.97 28.79 -29.92
CA LEU A 274 28.27 28.11 -30.04
C LEU A 274 29.35 29.02 -30.62
N SER A 275 29.01 29.89 -31.58
CA SER A 275 29.95 30.91 -32.09
C SER A 275 30.32 31.92 -31.01
N SER A 276 29.33 32.40 -30.24
CA SER A 276 29.56 33.34 -29.13
C SER A 276 30.49 32.75 -28.07
N ILE A 277 30.28 31.48 -27.71
CA ILE A 277 31.15 30.75 -26.78
C ILE A 277 32.54 30.54 -27.39
N ALA A 278 32.65 30.10 -28.65
CA ALA A 278 33.94 29.93 -29.33
C ALA A 278 34.79 31.21 -29.27
N ASN A 279 34.20 32.35 -29.65
CA ASN A 279 34.87 33.64 -29.69
C ASN A 279 35.23 34.18 -28.30
N SER A 280 34.54 33.72 -27.26
CA SER A 280 34.81 34.09 -25.86
C SER A 280 35.82 33.16 -25.18
N LEU A 281 36.19 32.04 -25.82
CA LEU A 281 37.19 31.10 -25.33
C LEU A 281 38.60 31.51 -25.79
N ALA A 282 39.57 31.33 -24.90
CA ALA A 282 40.96 31.79 -25.01
C ALA A 282 41.12 33.33 -25.05
N ASP A 283 42.13 33.85 -24.33
CA ASP A 283 42.38 35.29 -24.20
C ASP A 283 42.65 36.02 -25.53
N SER A 284 42.98 35.27 -26.58
CA SER A 284 43.24 35.78 -27.92
C SER A 284 42.00 35.84 -28.82
N GLY A 285 40.85 35.32 -28.38
CA GLY A 285 39.61 35.24 -29.17
C GLY A 285 39.73 34.36 -30.42
N GLN A 286 40.73 33.47 -30.48
CA GLN A 286 41.04 32.64 -31.65
C GLN A 286 40.24 31.33 -31.70
N GLY A 287 39.10 31.25 -31.00
CA GLY A 287 38.24 30.08 -31.07
C GLY A 287 37.52 29.97 -32.40
N GLU A 288 37.29 28.72 -32.83
CA GLU A 288 36.60 28.43 -34.09
C GLU A 288 35.38 27.55 -33.86
N TYR A 289 34.27 27.89 -34.50
CA TYR A 289 33.08 27.05 -34.55
C TYR A 289 32.85 26.53 -35.98
N HIS A 290 32.61 25.22 -36.10
CA HIS A 290 32.30 24.55 -37.37
C HIS A 290 30.86 24.00 -37.37
N PRO A 291 29.89 24.72 -37.97
CA PRO A 291 28.47 24.34 -37.96
C PRO A 291 28.14 23.10 -38.79
N ASP A 292 28.91 22.81 -39.84
CA ASP A 292 28.61 21.75 -40.82
C ASP A 292 29.14 20.36 -40.40
N ARG A 293 29.90 20.28 -39.30
CA ARG A 293 30.53 19.04 -38.86
C ARG A 293 29.57 18.20 -38.00
N LEU A 294 28.87 17.26 -38.62
CA LEU A 294 28.04 16.25 -37.91
C LEU A 294 28.87 15.14 -37.24
N LYS A 295 30.11 14.94 -37.70
CA LYS A 295 31.07 13.97 -37.18
C LYS A 295 32.28 14.72 -36.61
N PRO A 296 32.82 14.29 -35.45
CA PRO A 296 34.08 14.83 -34.95
C PRO A 296 35.23 14.44 -35.88
N GLU A 297 35.91 15.42 -36.48
CA GLU A 297 37.01 15.17 -37.43
C GLU A 297 38.38 15.11 -36.72
N HIS A 298 38.54 15.88 -35.65
CA HIS A 298 39.79 15.94 -34.90
C HIS A 298 39.90 14.78 -33.90
N LYS A 299 40.77 13.81 -34.23
CA LYS A 299 41.14 12.73 -33.30
C LYS A 299 41.99 13.23 -32.14
N SER A 300 42.93 14.13 -32.41
CA SER A 300 43.82 14.74 -31.41
C SER A 300 43.31 16.09 -30.90
N LEU A 301 43.72 16.47 -29.68
CA LEU A 301 43.41 17.78 -29.09
C LEU A 301 44.15 18.91 -29.83
N THR A 302 43.49 20.06 -29.94
CA THR A 302 44.01 21.24 -30.62
C THR A 302 44.47 22.29 -29.61
N GLN A 303 45.51 23.05 -29.93
CA GLN A 303 46.03 24.12 -29.04
C GLN A 303 45.09 25.33 -28.99
N LYS A 304 44.32 25.55 -30.06
CA LYS A 304 43.22 26.52 -30.11
C LYS A 304 41.88 25.85 -29.79
N PRO A 305 40.91 26.55 -29.17
CA PRO A 305 39.60 25.99 -28.89
C PRO A 305 38.80 25.83 -30.18
N ILE A 306 38.44 24.59 -30.52
CA ILE A 306 37.60 24.29 -31.68
C ILE A 306 36.30 23.67 -31.19
N ILE A 307 35.17 24.22 -31.61
CA ILE A 307 33.84 23.68 -31.35
C ILE A 307 33.27 23.13 -32.67
N GLU A 308 32.84 21.88 -32.67
CA GLU A 308 32.18 21.22 -33.81
C GLU A 308 30.72 20.92 -33.46
N PHE A 309 29.77 21.11 -34.37
CA PHE A 309 28.35 20.85 -34.05
C PHE A 309 28.09 19.43 -33.50
N ALA A 310 28.67 18.42 -34.14
CA ALA A 310 28.83 17.01 -33.74
C ALA A 310 27.86 16.49 -32.66
N PRO A 311 26.56 16.33 -32.97
CA PRO A 311 25.56 15.98 -31.98
C PRO A 311 25.66 14.50 -31.54
N ALA A 312 25.40 14.26 -30.26
CA ALA A 312 25.48 12.93 -29.66
C ALA A 312 24.46 12.72 -28.54
N LEU A 313 23.99 11.49 -28.41
CA LEU A 313 23.23 11.00 -27.26
C LEU A 313 24.20 10.31 -26.29
N ILE A 314 24.27 10.78 -25.06
CA ILE A 314 25.28 10.37 -24.07
C ILE A 314 24.60 9.87 -22.80
N LEU A 315 24.99 8.68 -22.37
CA LEU A 315 24.67 8.14 -21.05
C LEU A 315 25.85 8.41 -20.10
N ARG A 316 25.67 9.33 -19.15
CA ARG A 316 26.71 9.78 -18.21
C ARG A 316 26.21 9.81 -16.77
N LYS A 317 27.11 9.87 -15.80
CA LYS A 317 26.70 10.05 -14.39
C LYS A 317 26.04 11.42 -14.20
N ARG A 318 24.99 11.48 -13.39
CA ARG A 318 24.31 12.73 -13.04
C ARG A 318 25.29 13.72 -12.41
N SER A 319 25.19 14.97 -12.84
CA SER A 319 26.00 16.06 -12.29
C SER A 319 25.48 16.52 -10.92
N MET A 320 26.39 16.83 -10.00
CA MET A 320 26.06 17.46 -8.70
C MET A 320 25.69 18.95 -8.84
N ARG A 321 25.82 19.53 -10.05
CA ARG A 321 25.52 20.94 -10.33
C ARG A 321 24.08 21.35 -10.04
N GLY A 322 23.10 20.47 -10.27
CA GLY A 322 21.72 20.78 -9.96
C GLY A 322 21.50 21.04 -8.47
N LEU A 323 22.20 20.28 -7.61
CA LEU A 323 22.19 20.52 -6.17
C LEU A 323 22.93 21.82 -5.81
N GLU A 324 24.06 22.10 -6.47
CA GLU A 324 24.78 23.36 -6.27
C GLU A 324 23.92 24.59 -6.63
N GLN A 325 23.24 24.57 -7.78
CA GLN A 325 22.33 25.64 -8.20
C GLN A 325 21.15 25.80 -7.24
N LEU A 326 20.59 24.70 -6.76
CA LEU A 326 19.54 24.73 -5.74
C LEU A 326 20.03 25.39 -4.45
N LEU A 327 21.22 25.02 -3.96
CA LEU A 327 21.80 25.62 -2.75
C LEU A 327 22.08 27.12 -2.92
N LEU A 328 22.57 27.54 -4.10
CA LEU A 328 22.77 28.95 -4.42
C LEU A 328 21.44 29.72 -4.53
N SER A 329 20.40 29.10 -5.09
CA SER A 329 19.06 29.66 -5.15
C SER A 329 18.46 29.84 -3.76
N ILE A 330 18.55 28.83 -2.89
CA ILE A 330 18.12 28.91 -1.48
C ILE A 330 18.90 30.02 -0.76
N LYS A 331 20.21 30.14 -0.99
CA LYS A 331 21.02 31.24 -0.43
C LYS A 331 20.48 32.60 -0.87
N GLY A 332 20.20 32.77 -2.16
CA GLY A 332 19.62 34.01 -2.69
C GLY A 332 18.26 34.36 -2.07
N GLN A 333 17.40 33.37 -1.85
CA GLN A 333 16.11 33.55 -1.16
C GLN A 333 16.27 34.00 0.29
N VAL A 334 17.22 33.37 1.02
CA VAL A 334 17.55 33.73 2.39
C VAL A 334 18.13 35.15 2.47
N GLU A 335 19.01 35.53 1.55
CA GLU A 335 19.57 36.88 1.44
C GLU A 335 18.52 37.93 1.07
N ALA A 336 17.52 37.56 0.27
CA ALA A 336 16.37 38.40 -0.07
C ALA A 336 15.36 38.57 1.09
N GLY A 337 15.57 37.89 2.22
CA GLY A 337 14.73 38.00 3.41
C GLY A 337 13.43 37.20 3.33
N GLU A 338 13.38 36.14 2.52
CA GLU A 338 12.24 35.21 2.51
C GLU A 338 12.07 34.51 3.87
N ASN A 339 10.85 34.04 4.17
CA ASN A 339 10.53 33.43 5.45
C ASN A 339 11.19 32.05 5.57
N ILE A 340 12.01 31.87 6.61
CA ILE A 340 12.77 30.65 6.84
C ILE A 340 11.99 29.76 7.81
N PRO A 341 11.75 28.47 7.49
CA PRO A 341 11.12 27.54 8.43
C PRO A 341 11.93 27.39 9.72
N ASP A 342 11.27 27.39 10.87
CA ASP A 342 11.91 27.21 12.18
C ASP A 342 12.68 25.88 12.25
N GLU A 343 12.23 24.85 11.55
CA GLU A 343 12.87 23.53 11.50
C GLU A 343 14.25 23.59 10.81
N PHE A 344 14.42 24.53 9.87
CA PHE A 344 15.70 24.75 9.20
C PHE A 344 16.69 25.49 10.12
N LEU A 345 16.17 26.33 11.02
CA LEU A 345 16.95 26.97 12.09
C LEU A 345 17.42 25.94 13.13
N ASP A 346 16.55 25.01 13.53
CA ASP A 346 16.91 23.92 14.45
C ASP A 346 18.08 23.08 13.93
N LEU A 347 18.16 22.81 12.61
CA LEU A 347 19.29 22.13 12.00
C LEU A 347 20.61 22.92 12.13
N CYS A 348 20.54 24.25 12.06
CA CYS A 348 21.69 25.13 12.21
C CYS A 348 22.11 25.29 13.68
N GLU A 349 21.15 25.28 14.61
CA GLU A 349 21.38 25.40 16.06
C GLU A 349 21.80 24.07 16.69
N SER A 350 21.21 22.93 16.27
CA SER A 350 21.54 21.57 16.74
C SER A 350 22.96 21.13 16.40
N LEU A 351 23.60 21.73 15.39
CA LEU A 351 25.02 21.51 15.10
C LEU A 351 25.94 22.28 16.06
N SER A 352 25.42 23.28 16.80
CA SER A 352 26.24 24.16 17.66
C SER A 352 26.00 24.03 19.16
N GLU A 353 24.83 23.61 19.66
CA GLU A 353 24.58 23.58 21.12
C GLU A 353 23.64 22.44 21.53
N LYS A 354 24.21 21.25 21.77
CA LYS A 354 23.76 20.25 22.78
C LYS A 354 24.70 19.03 22.77
N ASN A 355 26.00 19.31 22.92
CA ASN A 355 26.92 18.27 23.39
C ASN A 355 26.70 18.10 24.90
N GLY A 356 26.01 17.02 25.29
CA GLY A 356 26.31 16.36 26.55
C GLY A 356 25.56 16.80 27.82
N GLU A 357 24.27 17.12 27.75
CA GLU A 357 23.41 16.90 28.91
C GLU A 357 22.66 15.58 28.71
N GLY A 358 23.24 14.51 29.26
CA GLY A 358 22.53 13.26 29.47
C GLY A 358 21.29 13.55 30.29
N TRP A 359 20.13 13.22 29.74
CA TRP A 359 18.90 13.21 30.53
C TRP A 359 19.06 12.12 31.60
N GLU A 360 19.20 12.56 32.84
CA GLU A 360 18.94 11.72 34.00
C GLU A 360 17.51 11.20 33.91
N ASP A 361 17.40 9.89 33.98
CA ASP A 361 16.16 9.12 34.01
C ASP A 361 15.50 9.29 35.39
N ASN A 362 15.03 10.51 35.68
CA ASN A 362 14.38 10.88 36.94
C ASN A 362 12.86 11.08 36.80
N THR A 363 12.26 10.49 35.76
CA THR A 363 10.80 10.34 35.72
C THR A 363 10.41 8.99 36.31
N SER A 364 9.91 9.03 37.55
CA SER A 364 9.20 7.91 38.17
C SER A 364 8.18 7.30 37.18
N PRO A 365 8.05 5.96 37.11
CA PRO A 365 7.18 5.28 36.14
C PRO A 365 5.68 5.65 36.23
N GLU A 366 5.29 6.39 37.27
CA GLU A 366 3.89 6.59 37.66
C GLU A 366 3.17 7.72 36.90
N ASN A 367 3.88 8.60 36.18
CA ASN A 367 3.26 9.70 35.39
C ASN A 367 3.20 9.44 33.86
N LEU A 368 3.43 8.21 33.40
CA LEU A 368 3.33 7.80 31.98
C LEU A 368 1.89 7.44 31.54
N GLN A 369 0.86 7.91 32.25
CA GLN A 369 -0.53 7.48 32.08
C GLN A 369 -1.34 8.21 30.98
N SER A 370 -0.69 8.82 29.99
CA SER A 370 -1.36 9.14 28.73
C SER A 370 -0.67 8.38 27.59
N GLU A 371 -1.04 7.12 27.40
CA GLU A 371 -0.80 6.44 26.12
C GLU A 371 -1.63 7.19 25.06
N GLU A 372 -1.07 8.21 24.41
CA GLU A 372 -1.60 8.64 23.13
C GLU A 372 -1.58 7.43 22.19
N ASP A 373 -2.68 7.23 21.47
CA ASP A 373 -2.87 6.02 20.67
C ASP A 373 -1.83 5.92 19.55
N ILE A 374 -0.86 5.03 19.74
CA ILE A 374 0.14 4.70 18.72
C ILE A 374 -0.49 3.72 17.72
N TYR A 375 -0.59 4.15 16.46
CA TYR A 375 -1.22 3.41 15.37
C TYR A 375 -0.18 2.72 14.47
N PHE A 376 0.49 1.70 15.01
CA PHE A 376 1.51 0.94 14.29
C PHE A 376 0.92 -0.36 13.71
N PRO A 377 0.87 -0.53 12.37
CA PRO A 377 0.41 -1.77 11.76
C PRO A 377 1.42 -2.94 11.86
N LEU A 378 2.71 -2.64 12.09
CA LEU A 378 3.78 -3.64 12.16
C LEU A 378 4.34 -3.71 13.59
N LEU A 379 4.85 -4.88 13.97
CA LEU A 379 5.49 -5.10 15.27
C LEU A 379 6.60 -4.07 15.52
N ALA A 380 6.62 -3.51 16.73
CA ALA A 380 7.61 -2.52 17.14
C ALA A 380 8.07 -2.77 18.59
N ASN A 381 9.37 -2.69 18.83
CA ASN A 381 9.95 -2.73 20.17
C ASN A 381 9.84 -1.37 20.90
N GLU A 382 10.21 -1.31 22.17
CA GLU A 382 10.11 -0.07 22.96
C GLU A 382 10.96 1.06 22.41
N GLU A 383 12.18 0.79 21.93
CA GLU A 383 13.03 1.80 21.29
C GLU A 383 12.39 2.41 20.04
N GLN A 384 11.74 1.60 19.20
CA GLN A 384 11.01 2.08 18.04
C GLN A 384 9.76 2.88 18.43
N ARG A 385 9.10 2.53 19.53
CA ARG A 385 7.98 3.33 20.10
C ARG A 385 8.46 4.62 20.75
N ARG A 386 9.68 4.66 21.30
CA ARG A 386 10.27 5.88 21.85
C ARG A 386 10.42 6.96 20.77
N ILE A 387 10.74 6.57 19.54
CA ILE A 387 10.86 7.51 18.41
C ILE A 387 9.60 8.36 18.24
N ILE A 388 8.41 7.75 18.27
CA ILE A 388 7.16 8.52 18.10
C ILE A 388 6.86 9.40 19.32
N ARG A 389 7.11 8.90 20.53
CA ARG A 389 6.97 9.70 21.76
C ARG A 389 7.90 10.92 21.76
N THR A 390 9.11 10.76 21.20
CA THR A 390 10.04 11.87 21.02
C THR A 390 9.54 12.83 19.94
N LEU A 391 9.01 12.35 18.81
CA LEU A 391 8.43 13.19 17.75
C LEU A 391 7.20 13.98 18.19
N GLN A 392 6.47 13.53 19.21
CA GLN A 392 5.37 14.30 19.82
C GLN A 392 5.87 15.49 20.63
N ARG A 393 7.08 15.39 21.21
CA ARG A 393 7.68 16.42 22.08
C ARG A 393 8.70 17.30 21.35
N GLN A 394 9.32 16.78 20.31
CA GLN A 394 10.42 17.40 19.56
C GLN A 394 10.10 17.44 18.07
N LYS A 395 10.50 18.51 17.40
CA LYS A 395 10.27 18.70 15.96
C LYS A 395 11.12 17.78 15.08
N SER A 396 12.25 17.27 15.59
CA SER A 396 13.18 16.41 14.86
C SER A 396 13.71 15.28 15.74
N VAL A 397 13.96 14.12 15.13
CA VAL A 397 14.53 12.94 15.81
C VAL A 397 15.56 12.27 14.90
N LEU A 398 16.75 12.05 15.43
CA LEU A 398 17.79 11.27 14.76
C LEU A 398 17.68 9.80 15.18
N VAL A 399 17.47 8.92 14.21
CA VAL A 399 17.37 7.47 14.45
C VAL A 399 18.58 6.77 13.86
N GLN A 400 19.44 6.22 14.72
CA GLN A 400 20.56 5.39 14.31
C GLN A 400 20.20 3.91 14.47
N GLY A 401 20.46 3.11 13.43
CA GLY A 401 20.22 1.67 13.49
C GLY A 401 21.27 0.89 12.71
N PRO A 402 21.85 -0.19 13.24
CA PRO A 402 22.65 -1.15 12.48
C PRO A 402 21.91 -1.72 11.26
N PRO A 403 22.60 -2.29 10.25
CA PRO A 403 21.92 -2.99 9.15
C PRO A 403 21.03 -4.12 9.69
N GLY A 404 19.82 -4.26 9.13
CA GLY A 404 18.86 -5.29 9.55
C GLY A 404 17.93 -4.94 10.72
N THR A 405 18.13 -3.83 11.43
CA THR A 405 17.32 -3.46 12.62
C THR A 405 15.93 -2.88 12.32
N GLY A 406 15.38 -3.16 11.13
CA GLY A 406 14.00 -2.80 10.81
C GLY A 406 13.74 -1.32 10.54
N LYS A 407 14.73 -0.51 10.16
CA LYS A 407 14.53 0.93 9.85
C LYS A 407 13.34 1.20 8.91
N SER A 408 13.21 0.45 7.82
CA SER A 408 12.06 0.58 6.90
C SER A 408 10.73 0.16 7.55
N HIS A 409 10.73 -0.79 8.49
CA HIS A 409 9.53 -1.11 9.29
C HIS A 409 9.15 0.05 10.20
N THR A 410 10.13 0.66 10.86
CA THR A 410 9.91 1.84 11.71
C THR A 410 9.33 2.99 10.89
N ILE A 411 9.89 3.28 9.70
CA ILE A 411 9.38 4.35 8.84
C ILE A 411 7.95 4.06 8.37
N ALA A 412 7.63 2.82 7.99
CA ALA A 412 6.26 2.44 7.61
C ALA A 412 5.26 2.65 8.75
N ASN A 413 5.64 2.28 9.98
CA ASN A 413 4.85 2.51 11.18
C ASN A 413 4.63 4.01 11.46
N LEU A 414 5.69 4.83 11.32
CA LEU A 414 5.60 6.28 11.47
C LEU A 414 4.67 6.90 10.41
N ILE A 415 4.77 6.49 9.14
CA ILE A 415 3.88 6.96 8.08
C ILE A 415 2.43 6.65 8.44
N CYS A 416 2.12 5.41 8.83
CA CYS A 416 0.76 5.02 9.16
C CYS A 416 0.21 5.80 10.36
N HIS A 417 1.00 5.98 11.41
CA HIS A 417 0.58 6.76 12.56
C HIS A 417 0.36 8.24 12.23
N LEU A 418 1.31 8.87 11.52
CA LEU A 418 1.19 10.28 11.11
C LEU A 418 -0.02 10.51 10.18
N LEU A 419 -0.30 9.58 9.27
CA LEU A 419 -1.50 9.63 8.43
C LEU A 419 -2.77 9.45 9.26
N ALA A 420 -2.78 8.54 10.24
CA ALA A 420 -3.93 8.31 11.11
C ALA A 420 -4.32 9.55 11.95
N ILE A 421 -3.33 10.36 12.34
CA ILE A 421 -3.56 11.65 13.03
C ILE A 421 -3.79 12.83 12.06
N GLY A 422 -4.00 12.55 10.77
CA GLY A 422 -4.35 13.55 9.76
C GLY A 422 -3.19 14.41 9.23
N LYS A 423 -1.93 14.00 9.42
CA LYS A 423 -0.75 14.72 8.89
C LYS A 423 -0.47 14.32 7.45
N ARG A 424 0.15 15.22 6.70
CA ARG A 424 0.73 14.95 5.37
C ARG A 424 2.20 14.59 5.55
N VAL A 425 2.64 13.50 4.91
CA VAL A 425 4.00 12.98 5.07
C VAL A 425 4.71 13.01 3.73
N LEU A 426 5.84 13.71 3.67
CA LEU A 426 6.79 13.62 2.56
C LEU A 426 7.90 12.65 2.97
N VAL A 427 8.12 11.62 2.16
CA VAL A 427 9.19 10.66 2.38
C VAL A 427 10.26 10.85 1.30
N THR A 428 11.50 11.07 1.73
CA THR A 428 12.64 11.19 0.83
C THR A 428 13.67 10.10 1.13
N ALA A 429 14.34 9.62 0.09
CA ALA A 429 15.45 8.68 0.22
C ALA A 429 16.45 8.91 -0.91
N LYS A 430 17.69 8.45 -0.73
CA LYS A 430 18.74 8.59 -1.74
C LYS A 430 18.49 7.76 -3.01
N THR A 431 17.76 6.65 -2.91
CA THR A 431 17.56 5.69 -4.00
C THR A 431 16.07 5.30 -4.09
N PRO A 432 15.40 5.41 -5.25
CA PRO A 432 14.08 4.84 -5.52
C PRO A 432 13.85 3.43 -4.96
N ARG A 433 14.84 2.52 -5.04
CA ARG A 433 14.72 1.17 -4.46
C ARG A 433 14.36 1.18 -2.96
N ALA A 434 14.91 2.12 -2.19
CA ALA A 434 14.61 2.23 -0.76
C ALA A 434 13.15 2.63 -0.52
N LEU A 435 12.58 3.42 -1.42
CA LEU A 435 11.20 3.88 -1.37
C LEU A 435 10.23 2.82 -1.90
N GLN A 436 10.65 2.01 -2.87
CA GLN A 436 9.89 0.82 -3.29
C GLN A 436 9.81 -0.19 -2.14
N VAL A 437 10.93 -0.52 -1.49
CA VAL A 437 10.94 -1.42 -0.31
C VAL A 437 10.07 -0.87 0.83
N LEU A 438 10.04 0.45 1.01
CA LEU A 438 9.18 1.09 1.99
C LEU A 438 7.70 1.00 1.58
N HIS A 439 7.38 1.32 0.33
CA HIS A 439 6.04 1.24 -0.23
C HIS A 439 5.47 -0.18 -0.12
N ASP A 440 6.29 -1.21 -0.35
CA ASP A 440 5.88 -2.60 -0.24
C ASP A 440 5.50 -3.02 1.19
N LYS A 441 6.10 -2.36 2.20
CA LYS A 441 5.79 -2.56 3.62
C LYS A 441 4.53 -1.83 4.10
N LEU A 442 4.01 -0.87 3.33
CA LEU A 442 2.78 -0.19 3.69
C LEU A 442 1.57 -1.13 3.53
N PRO A 443 0.53 -1.01 4.35
CA PRO A 443 -0.71 -1.78 4.18
C PRO A 443 -1.38 -1.49 2.83
N SER A 444 -2.11 -2.48 2.27
CA SER A 444 -2.84 -2.36 0.99
C SER A 444 -3.80 -1.18 0.95
N GLU A 445 -4.34 -0.80 2.10
CA GLU A 445 -5.29 0.29 2.27
C GLU A 445 -4.61 1.66 2.16
N ILE A 446 -3.32 1.74 2.51
CA ILE A 446 -2.53 2.97 2.51
C ILE A 446 -1.79 3.17 1.19
N LYS A 447 -1.34 2.10 0.51
CA LYS A 447 -0.59 2.19 -0.76
C LYS A 447 -1.23 3.13 -1.81
N PRO A 448 -2.56 3.08 -2.06
CA PRO A 448 -3.20 3.97 -3.05
C PRO A 448 -3.20 5.46 -2.66
N LEU A 449 -2.94 5.79 -1.40
CA LEU A 449 -2.83 7.17 -0.92
C LEU A 449 -1.43 7.74 -1.12
N CYS A 450 -0.45 6.90 -1.47
CA CYS A 450 0.92 7.32 -1.70
C CYS A 450 1.11 7.76 -3.16
N ILE A 451 1.68 8.94 -3.35
CA ILE A 451 2.16 9.40 -4.65
C ILE A 451 3.66 9.20 -4.68
N ASN A 452 4.14 8.38 -5.62
CA ASN A 452 5.57 8.17 -5.84
C ASN A 452 6.05 9.10 -6.97
N LEU A 453 7.05 9.96 -6.69
CA LEU A 453 7.54 11.01 -7.59
C LEU A 453 8.98 10.75 -8.11
N LEU A 454 9.38 9.48 -8.26
CA LEU A 454 10.81 9.13 -8.32
C LEU A 454 11.28 8.25 -9.49
N GLY A 455 10.38 7.85 -10.38
CA GLY A 455 10.75 7.31 -11.68
C GLY A 455 10.95 8.42 -12.72
N ARG A 456 11.18 7.99 -13.97
CA ARG A 456 10.91 8.78 -15.16
C ARG A 456 10.31 7.79 -16.15
N GLY A 457 9.02 7.89 -16.46
CA GLY A 457 8.40 7.04 -17.49
C GLY A 457 6.90 6.78 -17.34
N THR A 458 6.40 5.89 -18.18
CA THR A 458 4.99 5.46 -18.22
C THR A 458 4.50 4.85 -16.92
N GLU A 459 5.35 4.09 -16.21
CA GLU A 459 5.01 3.46 -14.92
C GLU A 459 4.66 4.49 -13.82
N GLU A 460 5.23 5.69 -13.86
CA GLU A 460 4.89 6.75 -12.91
C GLU A 460 3.57 7.41 -13.21
N ARG A 461 3.30 7.70 -14.50
CA ARG A 461 2.00 8.22 -14.92
C ARG A 461 0.92 7.23 -14.53
N GLU A 462 1.14 5.94 -14.78
CA GLU A 462 0.23 4.90 -14.31
C GLU A 462 0.14 4.83 -12.78
N SER A 463 1.24 4.98 -12.04
CA SER A 463 1.20 4.97 -10.57
C SER A 463 0.46 6.19 -10.02
N LEU A 464 0.67 7.37 -10.60
CA LEU A 464 0.00 8.61 -10.25
C LEU A 464 -1.48 8.52 -10.60
N GLU A 465 -1.81 8.05 -11.80
CA GLU A 465 -3.20 7.78 -12.22
C GLU A 465 -3.85 6.78 -11.28
N ARG A 466 -3.22 5.65 -10.95
CA ARG A 466 -3.77 4.68 -9.99
C ARG A 466 -4.00 5.30 -8.62
N SER A 467 -3.07 6.10 -8.10
CA SER A 467 -3.23 6.77 -6.80
C SER A 467 -4.29 7.86 -6.85
N VAL A 468 -4.33 8.68 -7.90
CA VAL A 468 -5.33 9.74 -8.10
C VAL A 468 -6.72 9.13 -8.31
N THR A 469 -6.87 8.16 -9.21
CA THR A 469 -8.10 7.39 -9.39
C THR A 469 -8.50 6.68 -8.09
N GLY A 470 -7.56 6.11 -7.34
CA GLY A 470 -7.83 5.50 -6.03
C GLY A 470 -8.35 6.50 -5.00
N ILE A 471 -7.77 7.69 -4.93
CA ILE A 471 -8.19 8.79 -4.07
C ILE A 471 -9.56 9.31 -4.51
N LEU A 472 -9.76 9.59 -5.80
CA LEU A 472 -11.03 10.06 -6.37
C LEU A 472 -12.13 9.03 -6.19
N THR A 473 -11.86 7.74 -6.42
CA THR A 473 -12.84 6.67 -6.17
C THR A 473 -13.25 6.60 -4.70
N ARG A 474 -12.32 6.86 -3.76
CA ARG A 474 -12.66 6.94 -2.33
C ARG A 474 -13.38 8.22 -1.95
N LEU A 475 -13.11 9.35 -2.61
CA LEU A 475 -13.79 10.62 -2.41
C LEU A 475 -15.21 10.64 -3.00
N ASP A 476 -15.39 10.03 -4.18
CA ASP A 476 -16.67 9.86 -4.87
C ASP A 476 -17.53 8.79 -4.18
N ARG A 477 -16.90 7.74 -3.65
CA ARG A 477 -17.52 6.88 -2.62
C ARG A 477 -17.54 7.56 -1.27
N LYS A 478 -17.99 8.81 -1.20
CA LYS A 478 -18.52 9.39 0.04
C LYS A 478 -19.69 8.49 0.50
N GLU A 479 -19.34 7.40 1.17
CA GLU A 479 -20.20 6.67 2.07
C GLU A 479 -20.46 7.63 3.24
N GLU A 480 -21.43 8.52 3.01
CA GLU A 480 -22.20 9.14 4.08
C GLU A 480 -22.79 8.00 4.93
N SER A 481 -22.12 7.59 6.01
CA SER A 481 -22.72 7.24 7.31
C SER A 481 -21.85 6.39 8.27
N ASP A 482 -20.79 5.67 7.88
CA ASP A 482 -20.24 4.61 8.78
C ASP A 482 -18.75 4.69 9.16
N ASN A 483 -17.93 5.57 8.56
CA ASN A 483 -16.50 5.66 8.93
C ASN A 483 -16.29 6.05 10.41
N GLY A 484 -17.13 6.94 10.96
CA GLY A 484 -17.05 7.31 12.38
C GLY A 484 -17.36 6.13 13.32
N SER A 485 -18.43 5.40 13.01
CA SER A 485 -18.83 4.18 13.73
C SER A 485 -17.77 3.09 13.63
N ARG A 486 -17.16 2.92 12.45
CA ARG A 486 -16.08 1.95 12.22
C ARG A 486 -14.82 2.31 13.00
N ILE A 487 -14.43 3.59 13.03
CA ILE A 487 -13.34 4.09 13.86
C ILE A 487 -13.61 3.78 15.33
N GLN A 488 -14.79 4.14 15.85
CA GLN A 488 -15.17 3.86 17.24
C GLN A 488 -15.18 2.36 17.58
N TYR A 489 -15.61 1.50 16.64
CA TYR A 489 -15.55 0.06 16.81
C TYR A 489 -14.10 -0.43 16.91
N LEU A 490 -13.22 0.04 16.02
CA LEU A 490 -11.80 -0.34 16.01
C LEU A 490 -11.06 0.19 17.24
N GLU A 491 -11.34 1.41 17.69
CA GLU A 491 -10.80 1.97 18.94
C GLU A 491 -11.21 1.11 20.15
N ARG A 492 -12.48 0.70 20.23
CA ARG A 492 -12.96 -0.22 21.28
C ARG A 492 -12.25 -1.58 21.23
N GLN A 493 -11.97 -2.11 20.05
CA GLN A 493 -11.21 -3.36 19.88
C GLN A 493 -9.75 -3.20 20.31
N ILE A 494 -9.10 -2.08 19.97
CA ILE A 494 -7.73 -1.76 20.40
C ILE A 494 -7.67 -1.72 21.93
N GLU A 495 -8.60 -1.02 22.57
CA GLU A 495 -8.64 -0.89 24.02
C GLU A 495 -8.87 -2.24 24.72
N ARG A 496 -9.77 -3.07 24.19
CA ARG A 496 -9.97 -4.45 24.68
C ARG A 496 -8.69 -5.28 24.59
N ASN A 497 -8.03 -5.24 23.43
CA ASN A 497 -6.79 -5.98 23.20
C ASN A 497 -5.65 -5.51 24.13
N ARG A 498 -5.55 -4.20 24.41
CA ARG A 498 -4.57 -3.65 25.36
C ARG A 498 -4.81 -4.16 26.77
N ARG A 499 -6.07 -4.17 27.24
CA ARG A 499 -6.43 -4.72 28.56
C ARG A 499 -6.12 -6.20 28.69
N ASP A 500 -6.41 -6.99 27.66
CA ASP A 500 -6.14 -8.43 27.66
C ASP A 500 -4.63 -8.71 27.62
N LYS A 501 -3.86 -7.89 26.89
CA LYS A 501 -2.40 -7.92 26.94
C LYS A 501 -1.88 -7.61 28.35
N ALA A 502 -2.31 -6.52 28.97
CA ALA A 502 -1.86 -6.13 30.32
C ALA A 502 -2.17 -7.21 31.37
N LYS A 503 -3.37 -7.82 31.31
CA LYS A 503 -3.73 -8.96 32.18
C LYS A 503 -2.79 -10.15 31.99
N THR A 504 -2.38 -10.43 30.75
CA THR A 504 -1.48 -11.53 30.43
C THR A 504 -0.06 -11.25 30.89
N ASP A 505 0.44 -10.04 30.65
CA ASP A 505 1.77 -9.60 31.08
C ASP A 505 1.89 -9.65 32.62
N ASN A 506 0.85 -9.21 33.36
CA ASN A 506 0.81 -9.33 34.83
C ASN A 506 0.81 -10.79 35.30
N LYS A 507 0.12 -11.70 34.61
CA LYS A 507 0.16 -13.14 34.94
C LYS A 507 1.57 -13.72 34.74
N ILE A 508 2.26 -13.33 33.66
CA ILE A 508 3.63 -13.76 33.40
C ILE A 508 4.56 -13.25 34.50
N MET A 509 4.40 -11.99 34.91
CA MET A 509 5.21 -11.39 35.97
C MET A 509 5.01 -12.11 37.31
N ALA A 510 3.76 -12.37 37.70
CA ALA A 510 3.44 -13.13 38.92
C ALA A 510 4.03 -14.56 38.90
N LEU A 511 3.98 -15.24 37.75
CA LEU A 511 4.62 -16.55 37.59
C LEU A 511 6.14 -16.45 37.73
N ARG A 512 6.78 -15.46 37.12
CA ARG A 512 8.23 -15.24 37.23
C ARG A 512 8.66 -14.94 38.66
N GLU A 513 7.93 -14.07 39.37
CA GLU A 513 8.18 -13.80 40.79
C GLU A 513 8.13 -15.08 41.63
N SER A 514 7.11 -15.93 41.40
CA SER A 514 6.97 -17.20 42.11
C SER A 514 8.14 -18.19 41.90
N GLU A 515 8.81 -18.11 40.74
CA GLU A 515 9.93 -18.98 40.36
C GLU A 515 11.30 -18.42 40.76
N THR A 516 11.48 -17.10 40.76
CA THR A 516 12.82 -16.48 40.84
C THR A 516 13.03 -15.62 42.09
N PHE A 517 11.97 -15.08 42.70
CA PHE A 517 12.13 -14.19 43.85
C PHE A 517 12.31 -15.00 45.14
N LYS A 518 13.45 -14.78 45.82
CA LYS A 518 13.75 -15.43 47.10
C LYS A 518 13.24 -14.56 48.24
N HIS A 519 12.47 -15.16 49.13
CA HIS A 519 11.98 -14.57 50.36
C HIS A 519 12.74 -15.17 51.55
N ASP A 520 12.86 -14.41 52.62
CA ASP A 520 13.38 -14.85 53.91
C ASP A 520 12.35 -14.47 54.98
N ILE A 521 11.75 -15.47 55.62
CA ILE A 521 10.68 -15.31 56.59
C ILE A 521 11.18 -15.74 57.96
N ALA A 522 11.32 -14.75 58.84
CA ALA A 522 11.70 -14.90 60.25
C ALA A 522 12.98 -15.73 60.49
N GLY A 523 13.87 -15.82 59.48
CA GLY A 523 15.12 -16.58 59.53
C GLY A 523 14.96 -18.11 59.57
N HIS A 524 13.74 -18.63 59.49
CA HIS A 524 13.46 -20.07 59.59
C HIS A 524 13.02 -20.69 58.25
N TYR A 525 12.36 -19.91 57.38
CA TYR A 525 12.02 -20.33 56.02
C TYR A 525 12.67 -19.39 55.00
N SER A 526 13.45 -19.94 54.08
CA SER A 526 14.15 -19.17 53.05
C SER A 526 14.11 -19.89 51.71
N GLY A 527 13.87 -19.14 50.63
CA GLY A 527 13.77 -19.69 49.28
C GLY A 527 12.70 -19.01 48.43
N THR A 528 12.33 -19.61 47.31
CA THR A 528 11.22 -19.09 46.50
C THR A 528 9.89 -19.30 47.22
N ALA A 529 8.87 -18.51 46.88
CA ALA A 529 7.54 -18.64 47.50
C ALA A 529 7.00 -20.08 47.38
N ALA A 530 7.24 -20.75 46.25
CA ALA A 530 6.87 -22.14 46.04
C ALA A 530 7.65 -23.13 46.93
N GLN A 531 8.90 -22.82 47.27
CA GLN A 531 9.72 -23.65 48.13
C GLN A 531 9.31 -23.49 49.60
N ILE A 532 9.12 -22.26 50.05
CA ILE A 532 8.62 -21.95 51.40
C ILE A 532 7.24 -22.58 51.62
N ALA A 533 6.33 -22.50 50.65
CA ALA A 533 5.02 -23.14 50.74
C ALA A 533 5.09 -24.68 50.84
N ARG A 534 6.10 -25.32 50.20
CA ARG A 534 6.33 -26.76 50.34
C ARG A 534 6.88 -27.12 51.71
N ASP A 535 7.79 -26.30 52.23
CA ASP A 535 8.42 -26.53 53.53
C ASP A 535 7.40 -26.32 54.66
N LEU A 536 6.61 -25.24 54.62
CA LEU A 536 5.45 -25.04 55.52
C LEU A 536 4.48 -26.21 55.51
N ARG A 537 4.22 -26.80 54.33
CA ARG A 537 3.32 -27.94 54.19
C ARG A 537 3.89 -29.23 54.77
N LYS A 538 5.22 -29.42 54.73
CA LYS A 538 5.89 -30.53 55.40
C LYS A 538 5.84 -30.37 56.91
N ASP A 539 6.06 -29.15 57.38
CA ASP A 539 6.14 -28.84 58.82
C ASP A 539 4.74 -28.71 59.46
N THR A 540 3.67 -28.81 58.67
CA THR A 540 2.28 -28.72 59.14
C THR A 540 1.98 -29.73 60.25
N GLU A 541 2.48 -30.97 60.16
CA GLU A 541 2.23 -31.99 61.19
C GLU A 541 2.94 -31.68 62.51
N LEU A 542 4.11 -31.02 62.47
CA LEU A 542 4.89 -30.63 63.65
C LEU A 542 4.22 -29.50 64.45
N TYR A 543 3.50 -28.61 63.77
CA TYR A 543 2.86 -27.44 64.37
C TYR A 543 1.33 -27.55 64.44
N ALA A 544 0.75 -28.71 64.09
CA ALA A 544 -0.69 -28.95 64.11
C ALA A 544 -1.35 -28.77 65.49
N TRP A 545 -0.56 -28.77 66.57
CA TRP A 545 -1.02 -28.51 67.94
C TRP A 545 -1.35 -27.03 68.19
N PHE A 546 -0.87 -26.12 67.33
CA PHE A 546 -1.10 -24.68 67.43
C PHE A 546 -2.30 -24.28 66.58
N THR A 547 -3.48 -24.18 67.20
CA THR A 547 -4.74 -23.86 66.51
C THR A 547 -5.01 -22.36 66.39
N ASP A 548 -4.19 -21.55 67.04
CA ASP A 548 -4.38 -20.11 67.16
C ASP A 548 -3.73 -19.37 65.99
N THR A 549 -4.29 -18.23 65.59
CA THR A 549 -3.76 -17.37 64.52
C THR A 549 -3.37 -15.99 65.05
N PRO A 550 -2.31 -15.89 65.89
CA PRO A 550 -1.87 -14.60 66.41
C PRO A 550 -1.25 -13.76 65.30
N THR A 551 -1.55 -12.47 65.34
CA THR A 551 -0.94 -11.43 64.52
C THR A 551 0.21 -10.76 65.28
N SER A 552 1.09 -10.04 64.57
CA SER A 552 2.21 -9.32 65.19
C SER A 552 1.80 -8.19 66.14
N GLU A 553 0.53 -7.79 66.12
CA GLU A 553 -0.05 -6.78 67.00
C GLU A 553 -0.69 -7.40 68.26
N ASP A 554 -0.88 -8.73 68.29
CA ASP A 554 -1.48 -9.41 69.42
C ASP A 554 -0.49 -9.48 70.59
N GLN A 555 -0.87 -8.85 71.69
CA GLN A 555 -0.14 -8.96 72.94
C GLN A 555 -0.46 -10.29 73.61
N LEU A 556 0.54 -10.88 74.27
CA LEU A 556 0.37 -12.13 75.01
C LEU A 556 -0.75 -11.93 76.05
N PRO A 557 -1.84 -12.71 75.99
CA PRO A 557 -3.05 -12.45 76.78
C PRO A 557 -2.84 -12.68 78.28
N LEU A 558 -1.76 -13.37 78.65
CA LEU A 558 -1.36 -13.62 80.01
C LEU A 558 0.05 -13.07 80.23
N SER A 559 0.24 -12.37 81.34
CA SER A 559 1.56 -11.99 81.84
C SER A 559 2.36 -13.23 82.26
N PRO A 560 3.71 -13.14 82.33
CA PRO A 560 4.55 -14.25 82.81
C PRO A 560 4.16 -14.78 84.19
N GLU A 561 3.63 -13.91 85.06
CA GLU A 561 3.17 -14.24 86.41
C GLU A 561 1.84 -15.02 86.38
N GLU A 562 0.92 -14.62 85.51
CA GLU A 562 -0.35 -15.34 85.27
C GLU A 562 -0.12 -16.70 84.62
N ILE A 563 0.84 -16.83 83.70
CA ILE A 563 1.22 -18.12 83.11
C ILE A 563 1.76 -19.08 84.19
N SER A 564 2.59 -18.57 85.10
CA SER A 564 3.11 -19.35 86.23
C SER A 564 1.98 -19.82 87.17
N THR A 565 0.98 -18.97 87.37
CA THR A 565 -0.20 -19.26 88.17
C THR A 565 -1.09 -20.31 87.49
N LEU A 566 -1.38 -20.15 86.20
CA LEU A 566 -2.15 -21.10 85.41
C LEU A 566 -1.49 -22.50 85.39
N CYS A 567 -0.17 -22.56 85.23
CA CYS A 567 0.58 -23.82 85.29
C CYS A 567 0.47 -24.51 86.66
N LYS A 568 0.39 -23.75 87.77
CA LYS A 568 0.13 -24.31 89.11
C LYS A 568 -1.31 -24.80 89.24
N ASP A 569 -2.27 -23.98 88.82
CA ASP A 569 -3.69 -24.29 88.96
C ASP A 569 -4.10 -25.53 88.13
N ILE A 570 -3.49 -25.75 86.95
CA ILE A 570 -3.67 -26.97 86.14
C ILE A 570 -3.19 -28.23 86.88
N ILE A 571 -2.23 -28.11 87.80
CA ILE A 571 -1.73 -29.24 88.60
C ILE A 571 -2.60 -29.44 89.85
N ASP A 572 -3.10 -28.36 90.44
CA ASP A 572 -3.81 -28.38 91.73
C ASP A 572 -5.33 -28.61 91.62
N ILE A 573 -5.95 -28.34 90.45
CA ILE A 573 -7.39 -28.57 90.22
C ILE A 573 -7.61 -29.98 89.69
N ASP A 574 -8.37 -30.80 90.43
CA ASP A 574 -8.69 -32.16 90.02
C ASP A 574 -9.90 -32.23 89.05
N PRO A 575 -10.05 -33.32 88.29
CA PRO A 575 -11.08 -33.45 87.26
C PRO A 575 -12.52 -33.37 87.77
N GLU A 576 -12.81 -33.66 89.05
CA GLU A 576 -14.17 -33.50 89.58
C GLU A 576 -14.48 -32.04 89.90
N THR A 577 -13.49 -31.29 90.40
CA THR A 577 -13.63 -29.87 90.71
C THR A 577 -13.75 -29.01 89.44
N GLU A 578 -12.96 -29.31 88.41
CA GLU A 578 -13.08 -28.69 87.08
C GLU A 578 -14.48 -28.92 86.48
N LYS A 579 -14.99 -30.16 86.61
CA LYS A 579 -16.31 -30.55 86.09
C LYS A 579 -17.46 -29.83 86.81
N ALA A 580 -17.33 -29.60 88.11
CA ALA A 580 -18.33 -28.84 88.88
C ALA A 580 -18.31 -27.34 88.55
N LEU A 581 -17.12 -26.74 88.38
CA LEU A 581 -16.94 -25.32 88.06
C LEU A 581 -17.30 -24.98 86.60
N SER A 582 -17.27 -25.95 85.69
CA SER A 582 -17.64 -25.77 84.28
C SER A 582 -19.17 -25.70 84.03
N LEU A 583 -20.00 -25.90 85.06
CA LEU A 583 -21.46 -25.91 84.92
C LEU A 583 -22.04 -24.50 85.05
N THR A 584 -22.71 -24.03 84.00
CA THR A 584 -23.49 -22.79 83.98
C THR A 584 -24.95 -23.07 84.34
N LEU A 585 -25.49 -22.38 85.34
CA LEU A 585 -26.91 -22.44 85.72
C LEU A 585 -27.70 -21.31 85.03
N PRO A 586 -28.58 -21.60 84.07
CA PRO A 586 -29.37 -20.58 83.39
C PRO A 586 -30.60 -20.13 84.20
N ASP A 587 -30.98 -18.88 83.95
CA ASP A 587 -32.11 -18.19 84.54
C ASP A 587 -33.44 -18.82 84.10
N TYR A 588 -34.17 -19.43 85.03
CA TYR A 588 -35.33 -20.29 84.76
C TYR A 588 -36.46 -19.58 83.99
N GLU A 589 -36.63 -18.27 84.21
CA GLU A 589 -37.67 -17.47 83.55
C GLU A 589 -37.37 -17.17 82.07
N LYS A 590 -36.15 -17.43 81.60
CA LYS A 590 -35.73 -17.21 80.20
C LYS A 590 -35.77 -18.49 79.36
N LEU A 591 -36.19 -19.62 79.94
CA LEU A 591 -36.25 -20.90 79.23
C LEU A 591 -37.56 -21.00 78.41
N PRO A 592 -37.49 -21.20 77.08
CA PRO A 592 -38.68 -21.27 76.24
C PRO A 592 -39.52 -22.54 76.50
N GLU A 593 -40.83 -22.46 76.22
CA GLU A 593 -41.73 -23.60 76.33
C GLU A 593 -41.33 -24.75 75.40
N GLY A 594 -41.40 -26.00 75.87
CA GLY A 594 -40.90 -27.18 75.14
C GLY A 594 -41.52 -27.41 73.76
N LYS A 595 -42.70 -26.85 73.48
CA LYS A 595 -43.33 -26.91 72.17
C LYS A 595 -42.64 -25.99 71.15
N THR A 596 -42.21 -24.80 71.60
CA THR A 596 -41.46 -23.82 70.81
C THR A 596 -40.07 -24.35 70.48
N ILE A 597 -39.39 -24.90 71.49
CA ILE A 597 -38.09 -25.58 71.33
C ILE A 597 -38.17 -26.70 70.27
N ARG A 598 -39.23 -27.50 70.29
CA ARG A 598 -39.39 -28.62 69.35
C ARG A 598 -39.63 -28.15 67.92
N ILE A 599 -40.36 -27.05 67.73
CA ILE A 599 -40.55 -26.41 66.41
C ILE A 599 -39.24 -25.83 65.91
N ASP A 600 -38.48 -25.18 66.79
CA ASP A 600 -37.21 -24.53 66.41
C ASP A 600 -36.12 -25.56 66.09
N PHE A 601 -36.03 -26.68 66.82
CA PHE A 601 -35.17 -27.80 66.44
C PHE A 601 -35.58 -28.44 65.12
N GLN A 602 -36.89 -28.46 64.81
CA GLN A 602 -37.37 -29.01 63.54
C GLN A 602 -36.99 -28.08 62.37
N LYS A 603 -37.14 -26.76 62.55
CA LYS A 603 -36.66 -25.75 61.59
C LYS A 603 -35.14 -25.79 61.42
N GLU A 604 -34.40 -25.93 62.52
CA GLU A 604 -32.94 -26.04 62.50
C GLU A 604 -32.52 -27.30 61.73
N SER A 605 -33.14 -28.45 62.01
CA SER A 605 -32.86 -29.71 61.31
C SER A 605 -33.16 -29.61 59.81
N GLU A 606 -34.27 -28.98 59.42
CA GLU A 606 -34.60 -28.72 58.02
C GLU A 606 -33.61 -27.76 57.35
N ALA A 607 -33.17 -26.71 58.05
CA ALA A 607 -32.16 -25.77 57.57
C ALA A 607 -30.78 -26.45 57.42
N PHE A 608 -30.39 -27.29 58.38
CA PHE A 608 -29.15 -28.06 58.33
C PHE A 608 -29.15 -29.06 57.18
N LYS A 609 -30.29 -29.70 56.92
CA LYS A 609 -30.44 -30.62 55.79
C LYS A 609 -30.30 -29.91 54.45
N LYS A 610 -30.93 -28.73 54.30
CA LYS A 610 -30.76 -27.86 53.12
C LYS A 610 -29.32 -27.37 52.96
N TYR A 611 -28.65 -27.04 54.08
CA TYR A 611 -27.25 -26.65 54.08
C TYR A 611 -26.36 -27.81 53.63
N ASP A 612 -26.50 -29.01 54.17
CA ASP A 612 -25.62 -30.15 53.86
C ASP A 612 -25.78 -30.63 52.41
N GLU A 613 -27.01 -30.60 51.86
CA GLU A 613 -27.29 -30.83 50.44
C GLU A 613 -26.63 -29.75 49.53
N GLY A 614 -26.45 -28.54 50.04
CA GLY A 614 -25.91 -27.38 49.31
C GLY A 614 -24.43 -27.08 49.55
N LYS A 615 -23.80 -27.55 50.64
CA LYS A 615 -22.47 -27.09 51.09
C LYS A 615 -21.36 -27.45 50.10
N GLY A 616 -21.48 -28.59 49.42
CA GLY A 616 -20.56 -28.99 48.36
C GLY A 616 -20.57 -28.02 47.16
N ARG A 617 -21.68 -27.31 46.93
CA ARG A 617 -21.83 -26.31 45.86
C ARG A 617 -21.28 -24.95 46.28
N LEU A 618 -21.36 -24.60 47.57
CA LEU A 618 -20.86 -23.35 48.15
C LEU A 618 -19.32 -23.24 48.20
N ASN A 619 -18.62 -24.38 48.20
CA ASN A 619 -17.15 -24.42 48.18
C ASN A 619 -16.53 -24.11 46.82
N ARG A 620 -17.34 -23.95 45.77
CA ARG A 620 -16.86 -23.52 44.46
C ARG A 620 -16.61 -22.01 44.45
N PRO A 621 -15.57 -21.53 43.75
CA PRO A 621 -15.24 -20.11 43.71
C PRO A 621 -16.40 -19.23 43.23
N GLU A 622 -17.25 -19.73 42.34
CA GLU A 622 -18.44 -19.04 41.83
C GLU A 622 -19.49 -18.83 42.92
N ALA A 623 -19.69 -19.81 43.80
CA ALA A 623 -20.66 -19.72 44.88
C ALA A 623 -20.18 -18.80 46.02
N LYS A 624 -18.86 -18.76 46.28
CA LYS A 624 -18.26 -17.76 47.19
C LYS A 624 -18.42 -16.33 46.66
N ALA A 625 -18.31 -16.13 45.35
CA ALA A 625 -18.54 -14.84 44.72
C ALA A 625 -20.01 -14.38 44.83
N LEU A 626 -20.97 -15.30 44.68
CA LEU A 626 -22.40 -15.01 44.87
C LEU A 626 -22.75 -14.67 46.33
N LEU A 627 -22.13 -15.37 47.29
CA LEU A 627 -22.23 -15.06 48.72
C LEU A 627 -21.77 -13.63 49.06
N LEU A 628 -20.65 -13.19 48.48
CA LEU A 628 -20.12 -11.84 48.67
C LEU A 628 -20.97 -10.75 48.00
N ALA A 629 -21.76 -11.09 46.98
CA ALA A 629 -22.56 -10.13 46.22
C ALA A 629 -23.82 -9.64 46.96
N GLY A 630 -24.31 -10.39 47.96
CA GLY A 630 -25.53 -10.07 48.71
C GLY A 630 -26.82 -10.54 48.01
N THR A 631 -27.90 -10.70 48.79
CA THR A 631 -29.16 -11.29 48.33
C THR A 631 -29.81 -10.54 47.18
N GLU A 632 -29.83 -9.20 47.22
CA GLU A 632 -30.42 -8.38 46.14
C GLU A 632 -29.76 -8.62 44.77
N LYS A 633 -28.42 -8.73 44.75
CA LYS A 633 -27.69 -8.99 43.49
C LYS A 633 -27.89 -10.42 42.99
N VAL A 634 -28.01 -11.37 43.91
CA VAL A 634 -28.29 -12.77 43.58
C VAL A 634 -29.71 -12.92 43.03
N GLU A 635 -30.70 -12.25 43.61
CA GLU A 635 -32.07 -12.23 43.10
C GLU A 635 -32.16 -11.57 41.73
N ALA A 636 -31.48 -10.43 41.53
CA ALA A 636 -31.39 -9.79 40.22
C ALA A 636 -30.73 -10.70 39.18
N LEU A 637 -29.66 -11.42 39.55
CA LEU A 637 -29.01 -12.39 38.67
C LEU A 637 -29.90 -13.58 38.35
N LEU A 638 -30.64 -14.10 39.34
CA LEU A 638 -31.60 -15.19 39.14
C LEU A 638 -32.73 -14.77 38.19
N GLN A 639 -33.22 -13.53 38.31
CA GLN A 639 -34.21 -13.00 37.39
C GLN A 639 -33.67 -12.90 35.96
N LEU A 640 -32.46 -12.35 35.78
CA LEU A 640 -31.81 -12.28 34.46
C LEU A 640 -31.56 -13.67 33.85
N LEU A 641 -31.16 -14.65 34.66
CA LEU A 641 -30.95 -16.03 34.22
C LEU A 641 -32.28 -16.71 33.87
N ALA A 642 -33.35 -16.45 34.62
CA ALA A 642 -34.68 -16.95 34.32
C ALA A 642 -35.21 -16.36 33.00
N ASP A 643 -35.03 -15.05 32.80
CA ASP A 643 -35.43 -14.35 31.58
C ASP A 643 -34.62 -14.87 30.38
N PHE A 644 -33.30 -15.04 30.52
CA PHE A 644 -32.44 -15.63 29.48
C PHE A 644 -32.85 -17.06 29.14
N ALA A 645 -33.12 -17.90 30.15
CA ALA A 645 -33.56 -19.28 29.94
C ALA A 645 -34.93 -19.35 29.26
N ALA A 646 -35.86 -18.45 29.62
CA ALA A 646 -37.16 -18.33 28.98
C ALA A 646 -37.03 -17.92 27.51
N THR A 647 -36.28 -16.85 27.21
CA THR A 647 -36.02 -16.41 25.82
C THR A 647 -35.34 -17.52 25.01
N SER A 648 -34.33 -18.20 25.57
CA SER A 648 -33.64 -19.31 24.91
C SER A 648 -34.57 -20.49 24.60
N LYS A 649 -35.48 -20.82 25.53
CA LYS A 649 -36.49 -21.88 25.33
C LYS A 649 -37.46 -21.52 24.21
N THR A 650 -37.95 -20.28 24.17
CA THR A 650 -38.86 -19.79 23.12
C THR A 650 -38.21 -19.87 21.74
N VAL A 651 -36.95 -19.44 21.61
CA VAL A 651 -36.20 -19.52 20.35
C VAL A 651 -36.02 -20.96 19.88
N ARG A 652 -35.71 -21.90 20.79
CA ARG A 652 -35.56 -23.33 20.47
C ARG A 652 -36.85 -24.02 20.04
N GLN A 653 -38.01 -23.50 20.45
CA GLN A 653 -39.30 -24.10 20.11
C GLN A 653 -39.79 -23.72 18.70
N ARG A 654 -39.19 -22.72 18.05
CA ARG A 654 -39.56 -22.29 16.70
C ARG A 654 -38.92 -23.23 15.65
N PRO A 655 -39.70 -23.85 14.74
CA PRO A 655 -39.20 -24.86 13.79
C PRO A 655 -38.54 -24.24 12.53
N LEU A 656 -37.77 -23.16 12.67
CA LEU A 656 -37.18 -22.43 11.55
C LEU A 656 -35.67 -22.72 11.44
N ARG A 657 -35.25 -23.36 10.34
CA ARG A 657 -33.86 -23.86 10.15
C ARG A 657 -32.78 -22.77 10.21
N TRP A 658 -33.13 -21.53 9.89
CA TRP A 658 -32.20 -20.40 9.92
C TRP A 658 -31.88 -19.93 11.34
N ILE A 659 -32.71 -20.27 12.35
CA ILE A 659 -32.54 -19.84 13.74
C ILE A 659 -31.23 -20.34 14.34
N GLU A 660 -30.85 -21.60 14.11
CA GLU A 660 -29.61 -22.16 14.66
C GLU A 660 -28.39 -21.37 14.19
N LYS A 661 -28.36 -21.04 12.89
CA LYS A 661 -27.31 -20.23 12.29
C LYS A 661 -27.35 -18.79 12.80
N ALA A 662 -28.54 -18.18 12.89
CA ALA A 662 -28.69 -16.82 13.43
C ALA A 662 -28.22 -16.72 14.88
N VAL A 663 -28.58 -17.67 15.74
CA VAL A 663 -28.12 -17.73 17.13
C VAL A 663 -26.60 -17.88 17.19
N TYR A 664 -26.01 -18.77 16.38
CA TYR A 664 -24.56 -18.92 16.32
C TYR A 664 -23.85 -17.63 15.86
N ASP A 665 -24.31 -17.05 14.76
CA ASP A 665 -23.72 -15.83 14.20
C ASP A 665 -23.85 -14.66 15.19
N VAL A 666 -25.02 -14.48 15.81
CA VAL A 666 -25.27 -13.43 16.80
C VAL A 666 -24.40 -13.62 18.06
N LEU A 667 -24.28 -14.85 18.58
CA LEU A 667 -23.42 -15.14 19.74
C LEU A 667 -21.91 -15.10 19.42
N THR A 668 -21.51 -15.06 18.15
CA THR A 668 -20.11 -14.98 17.71
C THR A 668 -19.74 -13.60 17.16
N ASP A 669 -20.48 -12.56 17.56
CA ASP A 669 -20.29 -11.15 17.16
C ASP A 669 -20.44 -10.91 15.65
N ARG A 670 -21.25 -11.74 14.96
CA ARG A 670 -21.64 -11.61 13.54
C ARG A 670 -23.12 -11.28 13.39
N ASP A 671 -23.64 -10.41 14.25
CA ASP A 671 -25.04 -9.99 14.30
C ASP A 671 -25.41 -8.90 13.26
N THR A 672 -24.44 -8.19 12.68
CA THR A 672 -24.68 -7.09 11.73
C THR A 672 -25.58 -7.46 10.55
N PRO A 673 -25.36 -8.59 9.83
CA PRO A 673 -26.23 -8.97 8.71
C PRO A 673 -27.66 -9.27 9.15
N TRP A 674 -27.83 -9.79 10.37
CA TRP A 674 -29.11 -10.11 10.97
C TRP A 674 -29.85 -8.84 11.43
N ARG A 675 -29.14 -7.86 12.00
CA ARG A 675 -29.71 -6.54 12.33
C ARG A 675 -30.15 -5.77 11.07
N GLU A 676 -29.33 -5.76 10.02
CA GLU A 676 -29.70 -5.08 8.76
C GLU A 676 -30.83 -5.82 8.03
N LEU A 677 -30.87 -7.15 8.08
CA LEU A 677 -32.01 -7.94 7.57
C LEU A 677 -33.31 -7.54 8.27
N LEU A 678 -33.32 -7.53 9.60
CA LEU A 678 -34.49 -7.12 10.38
C LEU A 678 -34.89 -5.68 10.04
N LYS A 679 -33.94 -4.73 10.11
CA LYS A 679 -34.19 -3.31 9.86
C LYS A 679 -34.78 -3.05 8.47
N LEU A 680 -34.18 -3.59 7.41
CA LEU A 680 -34.67 -3.42 6.05
C LEU A 680 -36.02 -4.13 5.87
N SER A 681 -36.15 -5.35 6.38
CA SER A 681 -37.39 -6.10 6.21
C SER A 681 -38.56 -5.47 6.96
N THR A 682 -38.36 -4.98 8.18
CA THR A 682 -39.38 -4.26 8.97
C THR A 682 -39.71 -2.92 8.33
N HIS A 683 -38.72 -2.17 7.84
CA HIS A 683 -38.97 -0.89 7.16
C HIS A 683 -39.91 -1.03 5.96
N HIS A 684 -39.66 -2.04 5.11
CA HIS A 684 -40.46 -2.28 3.90
C HIS A 684 -41.79 -3.00 4.18
N ALA A 685 -41.89 -3.79 5.26
CA ALA A 685 -43.15 -4.38 5.69
C ALA A 685 -44.09 -3.39 6.40
N ASN A 686 -43.52 -2.32 6.97
CA ASN A 686 -44.26 -1.34 7.76
C ASN A 686 -45.37 -0.67 6.95
N GLY A 687 -46.59 -0.63 7.49
CA GLY A 687 -47.75 -0.04 6.82
C GLY A 687 -48.38 -0.90 5.71
N LEU A 688 -47.83 -2.07 5.37
CA LEU A 688 -48.42 -2.94 4.34
C LEU A 688 -49.70 -3.63 4.81
N HIS A 689 -49.90 -3.87 6.12
CA HIS A 689 -51.10 -4.53 6.66
C HIS A 689 -52.41 -3.90 6.17
N GLY A 690 -52.51 -2.57 6.28
CA GLY A 690 -53.71 -1.83 5.89
C GLY A 690 -53.96 -1.87 4.39
N LEU A 691 -52.89 -1.76 3.59
CA LEU A 691 -52.97 -1.78 2.13
C LEU A 691 -53.25 -3.18 1.59
N ALA A 692 -52.59 -4.20 2.13
CA ALA A 692 -52.74 -5.61 1.75
C ALA A 692 -54.18 -6.09 1.93
N THR A 693 -54.82 -5.75 3.06
CA THR A 693 -56.23 -6.10 3.31
C THR A 693 -57.17 -5.46 2.29
N GLN A 694 -56.85 -4.25 1.82
CA GLN A 694 -57.64 -3.56 0.80
C GLN A 694 -57.47 -4.16 -0.60
N VAL A 695 -56.27 -4.66 -0.91
CA VAL A 695 -55.94 -5.13 -2.27
C VAL A 695 -56.09 -6.64 -2.46
N ASP A 696 -56.19 -7.42 -1.38
CA ASP A 696 -56.26 -8.89 -1.43
C ASP A 696 -57.45 -9.42 -2.25
N ASN A 697 -58.57 -8.70 -2.21
CA ASN A 697 -59.79 -9.04 -2.95
C ASN A 697 -59.83 -8.47 -4.38
N LEU A 698 -58.80 -7.74 -4.82
CA LEU A 698 -58.77 -7.14 -6.16
C LEU A 698 -58.31 -8.16 -7.20
N GLY A 699 -59.12 -8.39 -8.23
CA GLY A 699 -58.76 -9.18 -9.40
C GLY A 699 -57.98 -8.35 -10.41
N VAL A 700 -56.64 -8.33 -10.33
CA VAL A 700 -55.82 -7.58 -11.29
C VAL A 700 -55.28 -8.49 -12.40
N ASN A 701 -55.67 -8.22 -13.64
CA ASN A 701 -55.19 -8.97 -14.80
C ASN A 701 -54.00 -8.25 -15.46
N PHE A 702 -52.84 -8.91 -15.45
CA PHE A 702 -51.57 -8.40 -15.97
C PHE A 702 -51.04 -9.30 -17.11
N PRO A 703 -50.68 -8.73 -18.27
CA PRO A 703 -49.92 -9.45 -19.30
C PRO A 703 -48.53 -9.89 -18.77
N GLN A 704 -48.10 -11.12 -19.10
CA GLN A 704 -46.85 -11.71 -18.58
C GLN A 704 -45.57 -11.02 -19.07
N ASP A 705 -45.65 -10.22 -20.14
CA ASP A 705 -44.55 -9.54 -20.84
C ASP A 705 -44.31 -8.09 -20.37
N MET A 706 -44.97 -7.65 -19.29
CA MET A 706 -44.89 -6.26 -18.80
C MET A 706 -44.05 -6.10 -17.54
N ASP A 707 -43.23 -5.05 -17.53
CA ASP A 707 -42.49 -4.61 -16.34
C ASP A 707 -43.41 -3.92 -15.33
N ARG A 708 -43.68 -4.61 -14.21
CA ARG A 708 -44.55 -4.13 -13.12
C ARG A 708 -44.08 -2.81 -12.52
N LYS A 709 -42.76 -2.56 -12.45
CA LYS A 709 -42.22 -1.29 -11.93
C LYS A 709 -42.55 -0.12 -12.84
N LYS A 710 -42.45 -0.34 -14.16
CA LYS A 710 -42.82 0.64 -15.17
C LYS A 710 -44.32 0.94 -15.11
N VAL A 711 -45.16 -0.08 -14.95
CA VAL A 711 -46.62 0.11 -14.79
C VAL A 711 -46.96 0.90 -13.53
N LEU A 712 -46.28 0.64 -12.40
CA LEU A 712 -46.49 1.41 -11.17
C LEU A 712 -46.13 2.89 -11.35
N HIS A 713 -45.00 3.17 -12.02
CA HIS A 713 -44.57 4.54 -12.32
C HIS A 713 -45.58 5.26 -13.23
N ASP A 714 -45.97 4.61 -14.33
CA ASP A 714 -46.93 5.14 -15.29
C ASP A 714 -48.31 5.37 -14.65
N ALA A 715 -48.76 4.45 -13.79
CA ALA A 715 -50.02 4.59 -13.05
C ALA A 715 -50.00 5.79 -12.09
N LYS A 716 -48.89 6.05 -11.38
CA LYS A 716 -48.73 7.22 -10.49
C LYS A 716 -48.81 8.54 -11.28
N ILE A 717 -48.15 8.61 -12.45
CA ILE A 717 -48.18 9.80 -13.31
C ILE A 717 -49.60 10.04 -13.85
N LEU A 718 -50.27 9.00 -14.33
CA LEU A 718 -51.64 9.12 -14.82
C LEU A 718 -52.60 9.51 -13.69
N LYS A 719 -52.43 8.96 -12.49
CA LYS A 719 -53.26 9.34 -11.34
C LYS A 719 -53.10 10.83 -11.01
N SER A 720 -51.85 11.33 -10.92
CA SER A 720 -51.59 12.75 -10.68
C SER A 720 -52.22 13.66 -11.75
N HIS A 721 -52.22 13.22 -13.00
CA HIS A 721 -52.89 13.92 -14.09
C HIS A 721 -54.42 13.94 -13.93
N PHE A 722 -55.05 12.83 -13.53
CA PHE A 722 -56.50 12.81 -13.26
C PHE A 722 -56.89 13.59 -12.00
N ASP A 723 -56.09 13.54 -10.93
CA ASP A 723 -56.32 14.28 -9.68
C ASP A 723 -56.23 15.81 -9.87
N SER A 724 -55.40 16.26 -10.82
CA SER A 724 -55.30 17.67 -11.21
C SER A 724 -56.39 18.12 -12.19
N GLY A 725 -57.41 17.29 -12.42
CA GLY A 725 -58.55 17.58 -13.30
C GLY A 725 -58.31 17.31 -14.78
N GLY A 726 -57.22 16.64 -15.14
CA GLY A 726 -56.88 16.30 -16.52
C GLY A 726 -57.81 15.22 -17.11
N GLY A 727 -58.49 15.54 -18.21
CA GLY A 727 -59.36 14.60 -18.93
C GLY A 727 -58.61 13.68 -19.91
N ARG A 728 -59.30 12.68 -20.48
CA ARG A 728 -58.69 11.66 -21.36
C ARG A 728 -58.15 12.19 -22.71
N GLY A 729 -58.63 13.37 -23.14
CA GLY A 729 -58.41 13.91 -24.48
C GLY A 729 -59.14 13.13 -25.56
N VAL A 730 -59.45 13.77 -26.69
CA VAL A 730 -60.19 13.16 -27.82
C VAL A 730 -59.29 13.07 -29.05
N TRP A 731 -59.18 11.87 -29.62
CA TRP A 731 -58.61 11.51 -30.94
C TRP A 731 -57.22 12.06 -31.31
N LEU A 732 -57.07 13.39 -31.52
CA LEU A 732 -55.82 14.08 -31.86
C LEU A 732 -55.24 14.95 -30.73
N PHE A 733 -56.00 15.21 -29.66
CA PHE A 733 -55.61 16.11 -28.55
C PHE A 733 -55.47 15.35 -27.21
N LYS A 734 -54.67 14.28 -27.19
CA LYS A 734 -54.35 13.58 -25.93
C LYS A 734 -53.31 14.38 -25.14
N PRO A 735 -53.54 14.66 -23.84
CA PRO A 735 -52.54 15.24 -22.96
C PRO A 735 -51.24 14.41 -22.96
N LYS A 736 -50.11 15.09 -22.78
CA LYS A 736 -48.77 14.49 -22.82
C LYS A 736 -48.66 13.25 -21.93
N ALA A 737 -49.19 13.32 -20.70
CA ALA A 737 -49.20 12.21 -19.74
C ALA A 737 -49.91 10.95 -20.27
N ILE A 738 -51.04 11.11 -20.96
CA ILE A 738 -51.82 9.99 -21.51
C ILE A 738 -51.17 9.41 -22.77
N ARG A 739 -50.51 10.25 -23.57
CA ARG A 739 -49.78 9.81 -24.77
C ARG A 739 -48.52 9.01 -24.41
N GLU A 740 -47.81 9.43 -23.37
CA GLU A 740 -46.52 8.83 -22.98
C GLU A 740 -46.68 7.63 -22.04
N HIS A 741 -47.64 7.66 -21.11
CA HIS A 741 -47.77 6.64 -20.06
C HIS A 741 -49.07 5.81 -20.15
N GLY A 742 -50.02 6.22 -21.00
CA GLY A 742 -51.34 5.60 -21.09
C GLY A 742 -51.40 4.27 -21.83
N GLU A 743 -50.44 3.93 -22.68
CA GLU A 743 -50.50 2.69 -23.48
C GLU A 743 -50.28 1.42 -22.65
N LEU A 744 -49.37 1.48 -21.68
CA LEU A 744 -49.06 0.34 -20.81
C LEU A 744 -50.18 0.09 -19.80
N VAL A 745 -50.70 1.16 -19.20
CA VAL A 745 -51.73 1.07 -18.16
C VAL A 745 -53.09 0.63 -18.74
N LYS A 746 -53.39 0.92 -20.01
CA LYS A 746 -54.59 0.44 -20.72
C LYS A 746 -54.67 -1.08 -20.88
N LYS A 747 -53.54 -1.78 -20.83
CA LYS A 747 -53.50 -3.24 -20.95
C LYS A 747 -53.80 -3.95 -19.62
N VAL A 748 -53.88 -3.20 -18.52
CA VAL A 748 -54.10 -3.73 -17.17
C VAL A 748 -55.52 -3.43 -16.73
N LYS A 749 -56.20 -4.44 -16.18
CA LYS A 749 -57.56 -4.30 -15.65
C LYS A 749 -57.58 -4.63 -14.17
N VAL A 750 -58.24 -3.79 -13.38
CA VAL A 750 -58.52 -4.02 -11.95
C VAL A 750 -60.01 -4.32 -11.81
N ASP A 751 -60.38 -5.49 -11.30
CA ASP A 751 -61.76 -5.98 -11.21
C ASP A 751 -62.52 -5.93 -12.55
N GLY A 752 -61.79 -6.16 -13.65
CA GLY A 752 -62.33 -6.10 -15.01
C GLY A 752 -62.55 -4.68 -15.56
N GLN A 753 -62.28 -3.62 -14.79
CA GLN A 753 -62.36 -2.23 -15.22
C GLN A 753 -61.03 -1.73 -15.79
N ASP A 754 -61.11 -0.84 -16.79
CA ASP A 754 -59.93 -0.19 -17.37
C ASP A 754 -59.37 0.85 -16.37
N CYS A 755 -58.03 0.92 -16.26
CA CYS A 755 -57.34 1.82 -15.34
C CYS A 755 -57.29 3.25 -15.88
N ASP A 756 -58.45 3.90 -15.95
CA ASP A 756 -58.69 5.11 -16.74
C ASP A 756 -59.28 6.29 -15.93
N ASN A 757 -59.31 6.14 -14.60
CA ASN A 757 -59.79 7.11 -13.63
C ASN A 757 -58.97 7.01 -12.33
N SER A 758 -59.03 8.05 -11.49
CA SER A 758 -58.20 8.14 -10.27
C SER A 758 -58.41 6.98 -9.29
N ASP A 759 -59.66 6.49 -9.13
CA ASP A 759 -59.99 5.41 -8.19
C ASP A 759 -59.39 4.06 -8.62
N THR A 760 -59.62 3.65 -9.86
CA THR A 760 -59.05 2.41 -10.43
C THR A 760 -57.52 2.46 -10.50
N LEU A 761 -56.94 3.62 -10.79
CA LEU A 761 -55.49 3.83 -10.74
C LEU A 761 -54.95 3.75 -9.31
N GLN A 762 -55.64 4.28 -8.30
CA GLN A 762 -55.22 4.17 -6.91
C GLN A 762 -55.24 2.71 -6.43
N LYS A 763 -56.27 1.93 -6.81
CA LYS A 763 -56.34 0.49 -6.52
C LYS A 763 -55.20 -0.28 -7.17
N LEU A 764 -54.89 0.01 -8.44
CA LEU A 764 -53.75 -0.56 -9.16
C LEU A 764 -52.42 -0.21 -8.48
N ILE A 765 -52.22 1.06 -8.11
CA ILE A 765 -51.01 1.54 -7.42
C ILE A 765 -50.87 0.83 -6.08
N ASN A 766 -51.93 0.71 -5.29
CA ASN A 766 -51.88 0.02 -4.00
C ASN A 766 -51.51 -1.45 -4.18
N PHE A 767 -52.14 -2.15 -5.12
CA PHE A 767 -51.84 -3.56 -5.40
C PHE A 767 -50.38 -3.76 -5.83
N LEU A 768 -49.90 -2.97 -6.79
CA LEU A 768 -48.53 -3.04 -7.28
C LEU A 768 -47.50 -2.62 -6.22
N THR A 769 -47.84 -1.69 -5.34
CA THR A 769 -46.98 -1.29 -4.22
C THR A 769 -46.87 -2.45 -3.24
N VAL A 770 -47.98 -3.07 -2.81
CA VAL A 770 -47.96 -4.23 -1.91
C VAL A 770 -47.19 -5.39 -2.53
N ASP A 771 -47.45 -5.74 -3.80
CA ASP A 771 -46.72 -6.80 -4.50
C ASP A 771 -45.23 -6.49 -4.61
N GLN A 772 -44.84 -5.27 -4.98
CA GLN A 772 -43.43 -4.88 -5.11
C GLN A 772 -42.70 -4.91 -3.76
N GLU A 773 -43.27 -4.33 -2.71
CA GLU A 773 -42.67 -4.28 -1.38
C GLU A 773 -42.57 -5.69 -0.76
N LEU A 774 -43.61 -6.53 -0.91
CA LEU A 774 -43.55 -7.92 -0.46
C LEU A 774 -42.52 -8.73 -1.25
N ASN A 775 -42.42 -8.55 -2.56
CA ASN A 775 -41.39 -9.19 -3.38
C ASN A 775 -39.98 -8.80 -2.89
N TYR A 776 -39.78 -7.53 -2.54
CA TYR A 776 -38.52 -7.06 -1.99
C TYR A 776 -38.24 -7.69 -0.62
N VAL A 777 -39.21 -7.66 0.30
CA VAL A 777 -39.06 -8.27 1.63
C VAL A 777 -38.73 -9.76 1.53
N TRP A 778 -39.47 -10.52 0.73
CA TRP A 778 -39.19 -11.95 0.52
C TRP A 778 -37.82 -12.20 -0.14
N SER A 779 -37.34 -11.27 -0.97
CA SER A 779 -35.98 -11.37 -1.53
C SER A 779 -34.89 -11.23 -0.46
N LEU A 780 -35.11 -10.44 0.59
CA LEU A 780 -34.19 -10.32 1.74
C LEU A 780 -34.12 -11.62 2.56
N TRP A 781 -35.25 -12.30 2.69
CA TRP A 781 -35.37 -13.59 3.38
C TRP A 781 -34.99 -14.80 2.52
N SER A 782 -34.69 -14.59 1.24
CA SER A 782 -34.26 -15.65 0.32
C SER A 782 -33.07 -16.46 0.87
N GLY A 783 -33.19 -17.78 0.79
CA GLY A 783 -32.23 -18.72 1.36
C GLY A 783 -32.32 -18.92 2.87
N LYS A 784 -33.25 -18.24 3.56
CA LYS A 784 -33.54 -18.41 5.00
C LYS A 784 -34.98 -18.88 5.21
N ALA A 785 -35.94 -18.22 4.59
CA ALA A 785 -37.34 -18.58 4.58
C ALA A 785 -37.89 -18.50 3.15
N ASP A 786 -38.73 -19.45 2.79
CA ASP A 786 -39.35 -19.51 1.48
C ASP A 786 -40.68 -18.75 1.48
N ARG A 787 -40.94 -18.03 0.39
CA ARG A 787 -42.20 -17.30 0.22
C ARG A 787 -43.37 -18.28 0.18
N ILE A 788 -44.36 -18.08 1.05
CA ILE A 788 -45.59 -18.85 1.06
C ILE A 788 -46.51 -18.35 -0.07
N ALA A 789 -47.08 -19.28 -0.83
CA ALA A 789 -48.12 -18.98 -1.81
C ALA A 789 -49.46 -18.73 -1.07
N GLY A 790 -50.01 -17.53 -1.18
CA GLY A 790 -51.29 -17.20 -0.56
C GLY A 790 -51.61 -15.70 -0.60
N PRO A 791 -52.76 -15.31 0.00
CA PRO A 791 -53.17 -13.92 0.24
C PRO A 791 -52.05 -13.03 0.77
N PHE A 792 -52.04 -11.76 0.38
CA PHE A 792 -51.03 -10.79 0.85
C PHE A 792 -51.03 -10.63 2.39
N PRO A 793 -52.18 -10.59 3.09
CA PRO A 793 -52.19 -10.51 4.55
C PRO A 793 -51.50 -11.70 5.24
N LEU A 794 -51.65 -12.91 4.70
CA LEU A 794 -50.98 -14.11 5.25
C LEU A 794 -49.48 -14.07 5.03
N GLN A 795 -49.02 -13.58 3.88
CA GLN A 795 -47.60 -13.38 3.63
C GLN A 795 -46.98 -12.35 4.58
N ILE A 796 -47.72 -11.31 4.94
CA ILE A 796 -47.26 -10.31 5.92
C ILE A 796 -47.19 -10.90 7.32
N ALA A 797 -48.19 -11.67 7.74
CA ALA A 797 -48.19 -12.31 9.06
C ALA A 797 -46.99 -13.26 9.24
N GLU A 798 -46.61 -14.00 8.20
CA GLU A 798 -45.42 -14.85 8.21
C GLU A 798 -44.13 -14.01 8.33
N ILE A 799 -44.06 -12.87 7.62
CA ILE A 799 -42.93 -11.94 7.74
C ILE A 799 -42.83 -11.39 9.17
N ASP A 800 -43.94 -11.07 9.82
CA ASP A 800 -43.93 -10.63 11.22
C ASP A 800 -43.44 -11.74 12.16
N GLU A 801 -43.83 -12.99 11.92
CA GLU A 801 -43.34 -14.14 12.70
C GLU A 801 -41.81 -14.31 12.55
N LEU A 802 -41.28 -14.07 11.34
CA LEU A 802 -39.84 -14.05 11.06
C LEU A 802 -39.14 -12.87 11.76
N HIS A 803 -39.76 -11.68 11.79
CA HIS A 803 -39.24 -10.51 12.49
C HIS A 803 -39.16 -10.75 13.99
N GLU A 804 -40.25 -11.24 14.59
CA GLU A 804 -40.33 -11.51 16.02
C GLU A 804 -39.31 -12.60 16.45
N ALA A 805 -39.13 -13.62 15.61
CA ALA A 805 -38.10 -14.65 15.84
C ALA A 805 -36.70 -14.05 15.83
N LEU A 806 -36.41 -13.16 14.87
CA LEU A 806 -35.11 -12.54 14.72
C LEU A 806 -34.84 -11.49 15.81
N GLU A 807 -35.84 -10.71 16.21
CA GLU A 807 -35.79 -9.81 17.36
C GLU A 807 -35.46 -10.56 18.64
N SER A 808 -36.15 -11.68 18.89
CA SER A 808 -35.89 -12.53 20.06
C SER A 808 -34.45 -13.05 20.09
N ILE A 809 -33.86 -13.35 18.93
CA ILE A 809 -32.48 -13.81 18.81
C ILE A 809 -31.48 -12.66 19.03
N LEU A 810 -31.77 -11.47 18.50
CA LEU A 810 -30.93 -10.29 18.73
C LEU A 810 -31.00 -9.80 20.18
N ASP A 811 -32.14 -9.97 20.86
CA ASP A 811 -32.28 -9.67 22.29
C ASP A 811 -31.46 -10.61 23.18
N LEU A 812 -31.27 -11.87 22.76
CA LEU A 812 -30.35 -12.80 23.46
C LEU A 812 -28.92 -12.27 23.52
N TYR A 813 -28.48 -11.48 22.53
CA TYR A 813 -27.17 -10.84 22.53
C TYR A 813 -27.06 -9.75 23.59
N ASN A 814 -28.11 -8.94 23.76
CA ASN A 814 -28.12 -7.86 24.75
C ASN A 814 -28.22 -8.39 26.19
N LYS A 815 -28.87 -9.55 26.37
CA LYS A 815 -29.06 -10.21 27.67
C LYS A 815 -27.88 -11.08 28.11
N ARG A 816 -27.01 -11.49 27.18
CA ARG A 816 -25.76 -12.19 27.46
C ARG A 816 -24.72 -11.24 28.03
#